data_AF-A0AAP0RVT7-F1
#
_entry.id   AF-A0AAP0RVT7-F1
#
_cell.length_a   1.000
_cell.length_b   1.000
_cell.length_c   1.000
_cell.angle_alpha   90.00
_cell.angle_beta   90.00
_cell.angle_gamma   90.00
#
_symmetry.space_group_name_H-M   'P 1'
#
loop_
_entity.id
_entity.type
_entity.pdbx_description
1 polymer ?
#
loop_
_entity_poly.entity_id
_entity_poly.type
_entity_poly.pdbx_seq_one_letter_code
_entity_poly.pdbx_strand_id
1 'polypeptide(L)'
;MAEYALLQDDEESQTKRRTTRIASLDVFRGLSVFLMMLVDYAGSIFPIIAHSPWHGVHLADFVMPFFLFVAGVSLALVYKKVSNRVEATWKALLRAVKLFFLGVLLQGGYLHGVTSMTFGVDIERIRWLGILQRISIGYIVAALCEIWLPCQMGRGISISRSYYWQWCIAFSMCAVYMGLLYGLYVPDWQFEVSNPTSSLLPSNDSYLYTVACSVRGDLGPGCNSAGMIDRFVLGVDHLYAKSVYRNLKECNISKNGHVSESSPSWCHAPFDPEGILSSLTAAVTCIIGLQYGHILAQVQDHKERLQNWCIFSASIFVLGLFLAFIGIPLNKSLYTISYMLITSASAGFTLCALYLLVDVYSYRSLTSVLEWLGMHALSIFVLVTSNLVVIVLQGFYRTAPENNIVSCVLESREEKRKMSKEVIEEGQSHGKDYVDPPPAPLIDMAELKLWSFYRALIAEFIATLLFLYITVATVIGYKKGGPCDGVGLLGIAWAFGGMIFILVYCTAGISGGHINPAVTFGLFLARKVSLIRAVAYMVAQCLGAICGVGLVKAFMKHPFNSLGGGTNSVAPGYSKGTALGAEIIGTFVLVYTVFSATDPKRSARDSHVPVLAPLPIGFAVFMVHLATIPITGTGINPARSFGAAVIYNKEKIWDDQWIFWVGPFVGALAAAAYHQYILRAAAIKALGSFRSNPTN
;
A
#
# COMPACT_ATOMS: atom_id res chain seq x y z
N MET A 1 -35.77 43.27 -7.04
CA MET A 1 -34.47 43.07 -6.35
C MET A 1 -34.59 42.42 -4.97
N ALA A 2 -35.78 42.28 -4.37
CA ALA A 2 -35.97 41.49 -3.13
C ALA A 2 -36.32 40.00 -3.39
N GLU A 3 -36.69 39.64 -4.62
CA GLU A 3 -37.11 38.27 -5.00
C GLU A 3 -35.94 37.39 -5.50
N TYR A 4 -34.81 38.01 -5.85
CA TYR A 4 -33.56 37.31 -6.19
C TYR A 4 -32.74 36.91 -4.95
N ALA A 5 -33.00 37.52 -3.78
CA ALA A 5 -32.32 37.19 -2.53
C ALA A 5 -32.90 35.95 -1.83
N LEU A 6 -34.21 35.70 -1.98
CA LEU A 6 -34.88 34.53 -1.38
C LEU A 6 -34.62 33.22 -2.14
N LEU A 7 -34.29 33.28 -3.44
CA LEU A 7 -33.87 32.10 -4.21
C LEU A 7 -32.40 31.72 -3.96
N GLN A 8 -31.61 32.64 -3.40
CA GLN A 8 -30.20 32.40 -3.09
C GLN A 8 -30.01 31.79 -1.70
N ASP A 9 -30.88 32.14 -0.73
CA ASP A 9 -30.88 31.51 0.60
C ASP A 9 -31.39 30.05 0.58
N ASP A 10 -32.26 29.67 -0.37
CA ASP A 10 -32.70 28.28 -0.53
C ASP A 10 -31.69 27.39 -1.28
N GLU A 11 -30.82 27.95 -2.13
CA GLU A 11 -29.71 27.21 -2.76
C GLU A 11 -28.48 27.06 -1.83
N GLU A 12 -28.21 28.02 -0.95
CA GLU A 12 -27.13 27.89 0.06
C GLU A 12 -27.49 26.95 1.21
N SER A 13 -28.77 26.70 1.50
CA SER A 13 -29.16 25.73 2.54
C SER A 13 -29.07 24.25 2.11
N GLN A 14 -28.95 23.96 0.80
CA GLN A 14 -28.86 22.59 0.28
C GLN A 14 -27.42 22.06 0.10
N THR A 15 -26.40 22.89 0.24
CA THR A 15 -24.98 22.51 0.05
C THR A 15 -24.23 22.25 1.37
N LYS A 16 -24.70 21.30 2.20
CA LYS A 16 -23.87 20.45 3.11
C LYS A 16 -24.69 19.56 4.06
N ARG A 17 -25.68 18.79 3.58
CA ARG A 17 -26.04 17.55 4.32
C ARG A 17 -24.95 16.51 4.05
N ARG A 18 -23.88 16.53 4.88
CA ARG A 18 -22.91 15.42 4.95
C ARG A 18 -23.71 14.13 5.14
N THR A 19 -23.65 13.23 4.17
CA THR A 19 -24.18 11.88 4.31
C THR A 19 -23.43 11.21 5.45
N THR A 20 -24.10 11.02 6.59
CA THR A 20 -23.53 10.35 7.75
C THR A 20 -23.17 8.92 7.34
N ARG A 21 -21.87 8.64 7.21
CA ARG A 21 -21.38 7.27 6.95
C ARG A 21 -21.77 6.38 8.13
N ILE A 22 -22.17 5.15 7.83
CA ILE A 22 -22.60 4.18 8.83
C ILE A 22 -21.34 3.45 9.32
N ALA A 23 -20.99 3.65 10.59
CA ALA A 23 -19.75 3.17 11.17
C ALA A 23 -19.67 1.63 11.17
N SER A 24 -20.77 0.92 11.45
CA SER A 24 -20.79 -0.54 11.40
C SER A 24 -20.45 -1.13 10.03
N LEU A 25 -20.79 -0.45 8.94
CA LEU A 25 -20.50 -0.91 7.58
C LEU A 25 -19.00 -0.76 7.24
N ASP A 26 -18.39 0.34 7.69
CA ASP A 26 -16.94 0.54 7.54
C ASP A 26 -16.18 -0.45 8.45
N VAL A 27 -16.63 -0.68 9.69
CA VAL A 27 -16.06 -1.72 10.58
C VAL A 27 -16.17 -3.11 9.95
N PHE A 28 -17.30 -3.46 9.32
CA PHE A 28 -17.45 -4.75 8.64
C PHE A 28 -16.47 -4.88 7.47
N ARG A 29 -16.35 -3.85 6.63
CA ARG A 29 -15.34 -3.84 5.55
C ARG A 29 -13.93 -4.01 6.10
N GLY A 30 -13.60 -3.35 7.21
CA GLY A 30 -12.31 -3.47 7.87
C GLY A 30 -12.06 -4.85 8.47
N LEU A 31 -13.07 -5.49 9.03
CA LEU A 31 -13.01 -6.88 9.48
C LEU A 31 -12.70 -7.82 8.30
N SER A 32 -13.32 -7.63 7.13
CA SER A 32 -13.03 -8.42 5.94
C SER A 32 -11.58 -8.24 5.46
N VAL A 33 -11.06 -7.01 5.46
CA VAL A 33 -9.65 -6.73 5.13
C VAL A 33 -8.69 -7.37 6.14
N PHE A 34 -9.02 -7.27 7.42
CA PHE A 34 -8.22 -7.88 8.48
C PHE A 34 -8.17 -9.41 8.35
N LEU A 35 -9.32 -10.06 8.11
CA LEU A 35 -9.40 -11.49 7.89
C LEU A 35 -8.63 -11.93 6.64
N MET A 36 -8.71 -11.16 5.56
CA MET A 36 -7.92 -11.40 4.35
C MET A 36 -6.42 -11.41 4.67
N MET A 37 -5.91 -10.37 5.36
CA MET A 37 -4.51 -10.30 5.76
C MET A 37 -4.12 -11.46 6.68
N LEU A 38 -4.96 -11.79 7.66
CA LEU A 38 -4.71 -12.89 8.58
C LEU A 38 -4.56 -14.21 7.82
N VAL A 39 -5.45 -14.49 6.87
CA VAL A 39 -5.45 -15.72 6.09
C VAL A 39 -4.28 -15.79 5.13
N ASP A 40 -3.97 -14.69 4.42
CA ASP A 40 -2.87 -14.65 3.45
C ASP A 40 -1.50 -14.90 4.10
N TYR A 41 -1.30 -14.42 5.34
CA TYR A 41 -0.03 -14.59 6.05
C TYR A 41 0.01 -15.78 7.02
N ALA A 42 -1.09 -16.09 7.70
CA ALA A 42 -1.14 -17.18 8.70
C ALA A 42 -1.65 -18.51 8.13
N GLY A 43 -2.28 -18.51 6.95
CA GLY A 43 -2.85 -19.72 6.33
C GLY A 43 -1.81 -20.77 5.95
N SER A 44 -0.57 -20.36 5.65
CA SER A 44 0.55 -21.29 5.41
C SER A 44 1.01 -22.02 6.69
N ILE A 45 0.77 -21.42 7.86
CA ILE A 45 1.20 -21.95 9.17
C ILE A 45 0.08 -22.78 9.80
N PHE A 46 -1.18 -22.34 9.65
CA PHE A 46 -2.35 -22.97 10.27
C PHE A 46 -3.34 -23.45 9.21
N PRO A 47 -3.35 -24.75 8.86
CA PRO A 47 -4.24 -25.32 7.85
C PRO A 47 -5.74 -25.09 8.14
N ILE A 48 -6.14 -24.94 9.40
CA ILE A 48 -7.53 -24.67 9.80
C ILE A 48 -8.01 -23.27 9.42
N ILE A 49 -7.08 -22.32 9.22
CA ILE A 49 -7.34 -20.94 8.82
C ILE A 49 -7.20 -20.80 7.29
N ALA A 50 -6.54 -21.74 6.61
CA ALA A 50 -6.36 -21.75 5.16
C ALA A 50 -7.66 -22.07 4.40
N HIS A 51 -7.62 -21.96 3.07
CA HIS A 51 -8.74 -22.33 2.21
C HIS A 51 -9.00 -23.84 2.21
N SER A 52 -10.26 -24.25 2.12
CA SER A 52 -10.61 -25.65 1.90
C SER A 52 -10.05 -26.12 0.54
N PRO A 53 -9.46 -27.33 0.44
CA PRO A 53 -8.88 -27.81 -0.82
C PRO A 53 -9.89 -27.88 -1.97
N TRP A 54 -11.12 -28.31 -1.67
CA TRP A 54 -12.18 -28.39 -2.68
C TRP A 54 -13.58 -28.27 -2.07
N HIS A 55 -14.00 -29.29 -1.31
CA HIS A 55 -15.27 -29.29 -0.59
C HIS A 55 -15.06 -28.89 0.87
N GLY A 56 -16.05 -28.19 1.43
CA GLY A 56 -16.03 -27.67 2.80
C GLY A 56 -15.77 -26.18 2.85
N VAL A 57 -15.81 -25.63 4.06
CA VAL A 57 -15.66 -24.19 4.31
C VAL A 57 -14.75 -24.00 5.52
N HIS A 58 -13.68 -23.23 5.33
CA HIS A 58 -12.80 -22.74 6.38
C HIS A 58 -12.95 -21.23 6.55
N LEU A 59 -12.25 -20.65 7.54
CA LEU A 59 -12.34 -19.22 7.86
C LEU A 59 -11.99 -18.33 6.65
N ALA A 60 -10.97 -18.72 5.89
CA ALA A 60 -10.55 -18.07 4.67
C ALA A 60 -11.65 -17.94 3.61
N ASP A 61 -12.58 -18.90 3.59
CA ASP A 61 -13.60 -18.98 2.55
C ASP A 61 -14.75 -17.99 2.78
N PHE A 62 -14.80 -17.28 3.92
CA PHE A 62 -15.80 -16.25 4.18
C PHE A 62 -15.39 -14.85 3.69
N VAL A 63 -14.09 -14.62 3.45
CA VAL A 63 -13.54 -13.29 3.15
C VAL A 63 -14.17 -12.66 1.92
N MET A 64 -14.19 -13.39 0.80
CA MET A 64 -14.68 -12.88 -0.48
C MET A 64 -16.21 -12.63 -0.48
N PRO A 65 -17.05 -13.59 -0.01
CA PRO A 65 -18.48 -13.33 0.16
C PRO A 65 -18.80 -12.10 1.01
N PHE A 66 -18.03 -11.82 2.06
CA PHE A 66 -18.22 -10.63 2.90
C PHE A 66 -17.99 -9.34 2.11
N PHE A 67 -16.94 -9.28 1.27
CA PHE A 67 -16.69 -8.10 0.41
C PHE A 67 -17.82 -7.87 -0.60
N LEU A 68 -18.30 -8.92 -1.26
CA LEU A 68 -19.40 -8.84 -2.23
C LEU A 68 -20.69 -8.37 -1.55
N PHE A 69 -21.00 -8.94 -0.40
CA PHE A 69 -22.17 -8.58 0.40
C PHE A 69 -22.13 -7.09 0.82
N VAL A 70 -21.00 -6.63 1.38
CA VAL A 70 -20.82 -5.23 1.81
C VAL A 70 -20.88 -4.26 0.61
N ALA A 71 -20.35 -4.66 -0.55
CA ALA A 71 -20.48 -3.88 -1.78
C ALA A 71 -21.95 -3.70 -2.19
N GLY A 72 -22.75 -4.76 -2.09
CA GLY A 72 -24.21 -4.73 -2.28
C GLY A 72 -24.92 -3.78 -1.31
N VAL A 73 -24.65 -3.89 0.00
CA VAL A 73 -25.25 -3.01 1.03
C VAL A 73 -24.98 -1.54 0.74
N SER A 74 -23.74 -1.23 0.32
CA SER A 74 -23.31 0.12 0.01
C SER A 74 -24.05 0.73 -1.19
N LEU A 75 -24.42 -0.09 -2.18
CA LEU A 75 -25.11 0.36 -3.40
C LEU A 75 -26.50 0.93 -3.10
N ALA A 76 -27.27 0.29 -2.23
CA ALA A 76 -28.60 0.75 -1.84
C ALA A 76 -28.57 2.14 -1.18
N LEU A 77 -27.48 2.47 -0.46
CA LEU A 77 -27.30 3.79 0.16
C LEU A 77 -26.89 4.85 -0.87
N VAL A 78 -26.02 4.47 -1.82
CA VAL A 78 -25.50 5.38 -2.85
C VAL A 78 -26.58 5.76 -3.87
N TYR A 79 -27.38 4.79 -4.32
CA TYR A 79 -28.41 5.00 -5.35
C TYR A 79 -29.82 5.16 -4.77
N LYS A 80 -29.96 5.46 -3.47
CA LYS A 80 -31.24 5.69 -2.80
C LYS A 80 -32.14 6.73 -3.51
N LYS A 81 -31.53 7.76 -4.11
CA LYS A 81 -32.22 8.80 -4.88
C LYS A 81 -31.48 9.05 -6.19
N VAL A 82 -31.92 8.41 -7.27
CA VAL A 82 -31.38 8.64 -8.63
C VAL A 82 -32.21 9.71 -9.34
N SER A 83 -31.62 10.87 -9.60
CA SER A 83 -32.26 11.93 -10.39
C SER A 83 -32.18 11.65 -11.90
N ASN A 84 -30.99 11.26 -12.39
CA ASN A 84 -30.76 10.90 -13.80
C ASN A 84 -30.16 9.49 -13.90
N ARG A 85 -30.92 8.56 -14.51
CA ARG A 85 -30.54 7.14 -14.63
C ARG A 85 -29.32 6.93 -15.54
N VAL A 86 -29.18 7.71 -16.60
CA VAL A 86 -28.07 7.58 -17.55
C VAL A 86 -26.76 8.00 -16.89
N GLU A 87 -26.77 9.15 -16.22
CA GLU A 87 -25.59 9.66 -15.49
C GLU A 87 -25.18 8.71 -14.35
N ALA A 88 -26.16 8.17 -13.61
CA ALA A 88 -25.90 7.18 -12.57
C ALA A 88 -25.29 5.89 -13.15
N THR A 89 -25.79 5.42 -14.29
CA THR A 89 -25.25 4.23 -14.99
C THR A 89 -23.81 4.47 -15.43
N TRP A 90 -23.51 5.63 -16.00
CA TRP A 90 -22.15 5.98 -16.42
C TRP A 90 -21.17 6.05 -15.25
N LYS A 91 -21.57 6.65 -14.11
CA LYS A 91 -20.76 6.66 -12.88
C LYS A 91 -20.51 5.25 -12.33
N ALA A 92 -21.52 4.39 -12.34
CA ALA A 92 -21.38 2.99 -11.93
C ALA A 92 -20.39 2.25 -12.84
N LEU A 93 -20.54 2.41 -14.16
CA LEU A 93 -19.69 1.78 -15.17
C LEU A 93 -18.23 2.24 -15.04
N LEU A 94 -17.97 3.55 -14.93
CA LEU A 94 -16.62 4.08 -14.76
C LEU A 94 -15.94 3.54 -13.50
N ARG A 95 -16.69 3.37 -12.40
CA ARG A 95 -16.15 2.80 -11.17
C ARG A 95 -15.82 1.31 -11.34
N ALA A 96 -16.71 0.54 -11.97
CA ALA A 96 -16.48 -0.86 -12.27
C ALA A 96 -15.24 -1.05 -13.17
N VAL A 97 -15.12 -0.26 -14.23
CA VAL A 97 -13.99 -0.28 -15.16
C VAL A 97 -12.67 0.05 -14.44
N LYS A 98 -12.63 1.09 -13.61
CA LYS A 98 -11.44 1.42 -12.80
C LYS A 98 -11.03 0.28 -11.87
N LEU A 99 -12.00 -0.35 -11.21
CA LEU A 99 -11.72 -1.48 -10.31
C LEU A 99 -11.22 -2.71 -11.07
N PHE A 100 -11.79 -2.97 -12.25
CA PHE A 100 -11.39 -4.08 -13.12
C PHE A 100 -9.95 -3.92 -13.61
N PHE A 101 -9.60 -2.75 -14.17
CA PHE A 101 -8.23 -2.47 -14.62
C PHE A 101 -7.21 -2.48 -13.48
N LEU A 102 -7.58 -1.97 -12.30
CA LEU A 102 -6.74 -2.07 -11.12
C LEU A 102 -6.46 -3.53 -10.75
N GLY A 103 -7.48 -4.40 -10.84
CA GLY A 103 -7.33 -5.85 -10.66
C GLY A 103 -6.34 -6.47 -11.63
N VAL A 104 -6.50 -6.20 -12.93
CA VAL A 104 -5.61 -6.71 -13.97
C VAL A 104 -4.17 -6.22 -13.76
N LEU A 105 -3.98 -4.96 -13.36
CA LEU A 105 -2.64 -4.42 -13.10
C LEU A 105 -1.94 -5.10 -11.92
N LEU A 106 -2.66 -5.33 -10.81
CA LEU A 106 -2.10 -5.97 -9.62
C LEU A 106 -1.78 -7.44 -9.85
N GLN A 107 -2.60 -8.11 -10.65
CA GLN A 107 -2.53 -9.56 -10.89
C GLN A 107 -1.68 -9.95 -12.10
N GLY A 108 -1.58 -9.05 -13.09
CA GLY A 108 -0.87 -9.27 -14.35
C GLY A 108 0.65 -9.17 -14.28
N GLY A 109 1.24 -9.09 -13.08
CA GLY A 109 2.69 -9.22 -12.92
C GLY A 109 3.48 -7.91 -12.96
N TYR A 110 2.87 -6.72 -12.98
CA TYR A 110 3.63 -5.46 -12.81
C TYR A 110 4.43 -5.42 -11.50
N LEU A 111 3.94 -6.10 -10.46
CA LEU A 111 4.59 -6.25 -9.16
C LEU A 111 4.90 -7.73 -8.98
N HIS A 112 6.06 -8.16 -9.47
CA HIS A 112 6.51 -9.55 -9.31
C HIS A 112 6.74 -9.87 -7.84
N GLY A 113 6.48 -11.13 -7.45
CA GLY A 113 6.86 -11.62 -6.13
C GLY A 113 8.37 -11.49 -5.89
N VAL A 114 8.78 -11.51 -4.63
CA VAL A 114 10.17 -11.28 -4.15
C VAL A 114 11.22 -12.17 -4.85
N THR A 115 10.79 -13.23 -5.53
CA THR A 115 11.63 -14.25 -6.17
C THR A 115 11.86 -14.07 -7.67
N SER A 116 11.21 -13.10 -8.35
CA SER A 116 11.41 -12.90 -9.80
C SER A 116 12.09 -11.57 -10.09
N MET A 117 13.22 -11.62 -10.80
CA MET A 117 14.02 -10.44 -11.19
C MET A 117 13.58 -9.86 -12.55
N THR A 118 12.55 -10.41 -13.17
CA THR A 118 11.97 -9.89 -14.43
C THR A 118 11.01 -8.75 -14.12
N PHE A 119 11.09 -7.65 -14.86
CA PHE A 119 10.14 -6.53 -14.77
C PHE A 119 9.36 -6.47 -16.10
N GLY A 120 8.04 -6.65 -16.06
CA GLY A 120 7.18 -6.72 -17.26
C GLY A 120 5.84 -7.41 -17.02
N VAL A 121 4.93 -7.34 -17.98
CA VAL A 121 3.69 -8.13 -18.00
C VAL A 121 3.78 -9.12 -19.14
N ASP A 122 3.73 -10.41 -18.82
CA ASP A 122 3.56 -11.44 -19.85
C ASP A 122 2.11 -11.43 -20.31
N ILE A 123 1.88 -10.86 -21.50
CA ILE A 123 0.54 -10.73 -22.08
C ILE A 123 -0.04 -12.11 -22.41
N GLU A 124 0.80 -13.10 -22.73
CA GLU A 124 0.36 -14.46 -23.07
C GLU A 124 -0.07 -15.26 -21.82
N ARG A 125 0.40 -14.86 -20.63
CA ARG A 125 0.09 -15.53 -19.35
C ARG A 125 -0.68 -14.66 -18.36
N ILE A 126 -1.25 -13.55 -18.82
CA ILE A 126 -1.97 -12.62 -17.94
C ILE A 126 -3.25 -13.26 -17.42
N ARG A 127 -3.49 -13.21 -16.10
CA ARG A 127 -4.74 -13.72 -15.52
C ARG A 127 -5.84 -12.66 -15.59
N TRP A 128 -6.85 -12.91 -16.44
CA TRP A 128 -7.93 -11.95 -16.71
C TRP A 128 -8.95 -11.81 -15.58
N LEU A 129 -9.28 -12.91 -14.90
CA LEU A 129 -10.25 -12.93 -13.81
C LEU A 129 -9.56 -13.11 -12.45
N GLY A 130 -10.03 -12.31 -11.50
CA GLY A 130 -9.49 -12.26 -10.15
C GLY A 130 -10.48 -11.60 -9.20
N ILE A 131 -10.02 -11.40 -7.96
CA ILE A 131 -10.87 -10.95 -6.85
C ILE A 131 -11.51 -9.59 -7.16
N LEU A 132 -10.72 -8.60 -7.62
CA LEU A 132 -11.23 -7.25 -7.91
C LEU A 132 -12.15 -7.24 -9.14
N GLN A 133 -11.87 -8.07 -10.15
CA GLN A 133 -12.67 -8.21 -11.36
C GLN A 133 -14.03 -8.82 -11.01
N ARG A 134 -14.06 -9.84 -10.15
CA ARG A 134 -15.32 -10.41 -9.67
C ARG A 134 -16.13 -9.41 -8.85
N ILE A 135 -15.51 -8.64 -7.95
CA ILE A 135 -16.20 -7.55 -7.23
C ILE A 135 -16.75 -6.52 -8.22
N SER A 136 -16.00 -6.19 -9.27
CA SER A 136 -16.43 -5.27 -10.32
C SER A 136 -17.67 -5.78 -11.07
N ILE A 137 -17.67 -7.05 -11.48
CA ILE A 137 -18.81 -7.70 -12.15
C ILE A 137 -20.03 -7.74 -11.24
N GLY A 138 -19.87 -8.16 -9.98
CA GLY A 138 -20.98 -8.17 -9.02
C GLY A 138 -21.53 -6.77 -8.73
N TYR A 139 -20.64 -5.77 -8.62
CA TYR A 139 -21.00 -4.38 -8.40
C TYR A 139 -21.82 -3.81 -9.55
N ILE A 140 -21.40 -4.00 -10.81
CA ILE A 140 -22.12 -3.43 -11.95
C ILE A 140 -23.49 -4.07 -12.15
N VAL A 141 -23.60 -5.39 -11.98
CA VAL A 141 -24.90 -6.10 -12.08
C VAL A 141 -25.86 -5.60 -11.01
N ALA A 142 -25.43 -5.53 -9.75
CA ALA A 142 -26.27 -5.04 -8.66
C ALA A 142 -26.63 -3.55 -8.82
N ALA A 143 -25.71 -2.71 -9.32
CA ALA A 143 -25.96 -1.30 -9.59
C ALA A 143 -27.00 -1.11 -10.70
N LEU A 144 -26.90 -1.88 -11.80
CA LEU A 144 -27.88 -1.83 -12.89
C LEU A 144 -29.26 -2.29 -12.42
N CYS A 145 -29.33 -3.35 -11.59
CA CYS A 145 -30.57 -3.79 -10.97
C CYS A 145 -31.21 -2.69 -10.12
N GLU A 146 -30.43 -1.92 -9.38
CA GLU A 146 -30.94 -0.83 -8.55
C GLU A 146 -31.40 0.39 -9.36
N ILE A 147 -30.69 0.74 -10.44
CA ILE A 147 -30.97 1.94 -11.24
C ILE A 147 -32.18 1.74 -12.18
N TRP A 148 -32.31 0.56 -12.79
CA TRP A 148 -33.24 0.34 -13.90
C TRP A 148 -34.52 -0.39 -13.51
N LEU A 149 -34.51 -1.22 -12.45
CA LEU A 149 -35.69 -2.00 -12.11
C LEU A 149 -36.73 -1.16 -11.37
N PRO A 150 -38.03 -1.36 -11.69
CA PRO A 150 -39.10 -0.62 -11.03
C PRO A 150 -39.27 -1.09 -9.59
N CYS A 151 -39.36 -0.14 -8.65
CA CYS A 151 -39.75 -0.40 -7.27
C CYS A 151 -41.24 -0.08 -7.11
N GLN A 152 -42.05 -1.09 -6.76
CA GLN A 152 -43.47 -0.90 -6.46
C GLN A 152 -43.65 -0.64 -4.97
N MET A 153 -43.58 0.63 -4.57
CA MET A 153 -43.89 1.05 -3.20
C MET A 153 -45.41 1.19 -3.01
N GLY A 154 -46.07 0.09 -2.66
CA GLY A 154 -47.46 0.08 -2.18
C GLY A 154 -47.53 0.16 -0.66
N ARG A 155 -48.48 0.93 -0.12
CA ARG A 155 -48.71 1.04 1.33
C ARG A 155 -49.17 -0.33 1.87
N GLY A 156 -48.32 -1.01 2.66
CA GLY A 156 -48.61 -2.32 3.28
C GLY A 156 -47.99 -3.55 2.59
N ILE A 157 -47.16 -3.37 1.55
CA ILE A 157 -46.41 -4.46 0.92
C ILE A 157 -45.12 -4.70 1.70
N SER A 158 -44.77 -5.97 2.00
CA SER A 158 -43.51 -6.29 2.67
C SER A 158 -42.31 -5.82 1.83
N ILE A 159 -41.23 -5.39 2.48
CA ILE A 159 -40.02 -4.85 1.81
C ILE A 159 -39.50 -5.85 0.75
N SER A 160 -39.47 -7.14 1.07
CA SER A 160 -39.07 -8.21 0.14
C SER A 160 -39.94 -8.27 -1.13
N ARG A 161 -41.25 -8.02 -1.02
CA ARG A 161 -42.18 -8.06 -2.15
C ARG A 161 -42.13 -6.79 -3.01
N SER A 162 -41.63 -5.68 -2.45
CA SER A 162 -41.42 -4.41 -3.19
C SER A 162 -40.29 -4.51 -4.22
N TYR A 163 -39.31 -5.40 -3.99
CA TYR A 163 -38.13 -5.62 -4.84
C TYR A 163 -38.19 -6.94 -5.63
N TYR A 164 -39.40 -7.37 -6.02
CA TYR A 164 -39.63 -8.65 -6.71
C TYR A 164 -38.76 -8.85 -7.97
N TRP A 165 -38.58 -7.81 -8.79
CA TRP A 165 -37.76 -7.90 -10.01
C TRP A 165 -36.28 -8.20 -9.75
N GLN A 166 -35.71 -7.69 -8.65
CA GLN A 166 -34.33 -7.98 -8.27
C GLN A 166 -34.17 -9.46 -7.91
N TRP A 167 -35.17 -10.03 -7.22
CA TRP A 167 -35.23 -11.46 -6.92
C TRP A 167 -35.41 -12.32 -8.16
N CYS A 168 -36.26 -11.91 -9.11
CA CYS A 168 -36.39 -12.63 -10.38
C CYS A 168 -35.06 -12.73 -11.14
N ILE A 169 -34.28 -11.66 -11.18
CA ILE A 169 -32.94 -11.68 -11.80
C ILE A 169 -32.01 -12.60 -11.01
N ALA A 170 -31.98 -12.50 -9.67
CA ALA A 170 -31.16 -13.38 -8.85
C ALA A 170 -31.49 -14.87 -9.07
N PHE A 171 -32.78 -15.24 -9.10
CA PHE A 171 -33.21 -16.61 -9.38
C PHE A 171 -32.89 -17.04 -10.82
N SER A 172 -33.03 -16.15 -11.80
CA SER A 172 -32.66 -16.43 -13.19
C SER A 172 -31.15 -16.70 -13.32
N MET A 173 -30.31 -15.89 -12.68
CA MET A 173 -28.87 -16.08 -12.62
C MET A 173 -28.50 -17.42 -11.94
N CYS A 174 -29.15 -17.77 -10.83
CA CYS A 174 -28.97 -19.07 -10.19
C CYS A 174 -29.42 -20.25 -11.08
N ALA A 175 -30.52 -20.11 -11.81
CA ALA A 175 -31.01 -21.14 -12.72
C ALA A 175 -30.05 -21.36 -13.89
N VAL A 176 -29.53 -20.28 -14.49
CA VAL A 176 -28.50 -20.34 -15.54
C VAL A 176 -27.23 -20.99 -15.00
N TYR A 177 -26.79 -20.62 -13.79
CA TYR A 177 -25.63 -21.23 -13.13
C TYR A 177 -25.82 -22.75 -12.99
N MET A 178 -26.94 -23.20 -12.44
CA MET A 178 -27.22 -24.63 -12.25
C MET A 178 -27.34 -25.38 -13.57
N GLY A 179 -28.02 -24.79 -14.55
CA GLY A 179 -28.19 -25.37 -15.88
C GLY A 179 -26.85 -25.57 -16.60
N LEU A 180 -25.94 -24.61 -16.50
CA LEU A 180 -24.59 -24.73 -17.06
C LEU A 180 -23.72 -25.70 -16.24
N LEU A 181 -23.77 -25.62 -14.91
CA LEU A 181 -22.93 -26.44 -14.04
C LEU A 181 -23.23 -27.93 -14.21
N TYR A 182 -24.51 -28.31 -14.20
CA TYR A 182 -24.93 -29.72 -14.27
C TYR A 182 -25.26 -30.20 -15.68
N GLY A 183 -25.67 -29.31 -16.60
CA GLY A 183 -26.18 -29.68 -17.91
C GLY A 183 -25.11 -29.79 -19.00
N LEU A 184 -24.00 -29.06 -18.90
CA LEU A 184 -22.96 -29.04 -19.93
C LEU A 184 -22.14 -30.34 -19.94
N TYR A 185 -21.84 -30.86 -21.14
CA TYR A 185 -20.96 -32.01 -21.33
C TYR A 185 -19.51 -31.57 -21.39
N VAL A 186 -18.66 -32.23 -20.60
CA VAL A 186 -17.22 -31.94 -20.53
C VAL A 186 -16.46 -33.05 -21.27
N PRO A 187 -15.88 -32.75 -22.46
CA PRO A 187 -15.05 -33.70 -23.18
C PRO A 187 -13.67 -33.84 -22.52
N ASP A 188 -12.94 -34.87 -22.94
CA ASP A 188 -11.54 -35.04 -22.59
C ASP A 188 -10.71 -33.88 -23.14
N TRP A 189 -9.69 -33.46 -22.39
CA TRP A 189 -8.90 -32.28 -22.72
C TRP A 189 -7.43 -32.46 -22.37
N GLN A 190 -6.57 -31.69 -23.05
CA GLN A 190 -5.11 -31.78 -22.94
C GLN A 190 -4.51 -30.42 -22.62
N PHE A 191 -3.36 -30.41 -21.94
CA PHE A 191 -2.59 -29.21 -21.66
C PHE A 191 -1.10 -29.50 -21.56
N GLU A 192 -0.29 -28.49 -21.84
CA GLU A 192 1.17 -28.55 -21.86
C GLU A 192 1.76 -27.79 -20.66
N VAL A 193 2.74 -28.38 -19.98
CA VAL A 193 3.46 -27.74 -18.86
C VAL A 193 4.96 -27.70 -19.17
N SER A 194 5.53 -26.50 -19.19
CA SER A 194 6.97 -26.27 -19.35
C SER A 194 7.66 -26.31 -17.98
N ASN A 195 8.70 -27.14 -17.81
CA ASN A 195 9.40 -27.31 -16.54
C ASN A 195 10.55 -26.28 -16.40
N PRO A 196 10.58 -25.40 -15.37
CA PRO A 196 11.61 -24.40 -15.23
C PRO A 196 12.75 -24.90 -14.31
N THR A 197 13.38 -26.05 -14.58
CA THR A 197 14.64 -26.42 -13.91
C THR A 197 15.41 -27.50 -14.67
N SER A 198 16.40 -27.09 -15.48
CA SER A 198 17.75 -27.62 -15.31
C SER A 198 18.78 -26.60 -15.79
N SER A 199 19.76 -26.38 -14.95
CA SER A 199 20.94 -25.54 -15.20
C SER A 199 21.71 -26.01 -16.44
N LEU A 200 22.17 -25.03 -17.23
CA LEU A 200 23.28 -25.09 -18.20
C LEU A 200 23.08 -25.74 -19.59
N LEU A 201 21.90 -26.24 -19.97
CA LEU A 201 21.56 -26.57 -21.37
C LEU A 201 20.06 -26.32 -21.62
N PRO A 202 19.65 -25.75 -22.77
CA PRO A 202 18.24 -25.56 -23.08
C PRO A 202 17.63 -26.89 -23.56
N SER A 203 17.09 -27.69 -22.65
CA SER A 203 16.16 -28.77 -23.00
C SER A 203 14.73 -28.28 -22.79
N ASN A 204 14.05 -27.96 -23.89
CA ASN A 204 12.60 -27.69 -23.94
C ASN A 204 11.82 -29.01 -23.81
N ASP A 205 11.87 -29.65 -22.65
CA ASP A 205 10.99 -30.80 -22.40
C ASP A 205 9.65 -30.28 -21.90
N SER A 206 8.66 -30.28 -22.78
CA SER A 206 7.28 -29.98 -22.45
C SER A 206 6.47 -31.27 -22.28
N TYR A 207 5.79 -31.39 -21.15
CA TYR A 207 4.99 -32.57 -20.84
C TYR A 207 3.53 -32.31 -21.23
N LEU A 208 2.99 -33.17 -22.10
CA LEU A 208 1.59 -33.15 -22.50
C LEU A 208 0.77 -34.05 -21.55
N TYR A 209 -0.12 -33.44 -20.78
CA TYR A 209 -1.04 -34.15 -19.89
C TYR A 209 -2.42 -34.26 -20.54
N THR A 210 -3.02 -35.45 -20.46
CA THR A 210 -4.41 -35.69 -20.89
C THR A 210 -5.29 -35.97 -19.68
N VAL A 211 -6.44 -35.30 -19.58
CA VAL A 211 -7.45 -35.52 -18.54
C VAL A 211 -8.68 -36.15 -19.18
N ALA A 212 -8.96 -37.40 -18.82
CA ALA A 212 -10.15 -38.12 -19.25
C ALA A 212 -11.34 -37.75 -18.35
N CYS A 213 -12.37 -37.18 -18.95
CA CYS A 213 -13.57 -36.69 -18.29
C CYS A 213 -14.82 -37.35 -18.86
N SER A 214 -15.18 -37.03 -20.11
CA SER A 214 -16.33 -37.57 -20.83
C SER A 214 -17.63 -37.69 -19.99
N VAL A 215 -17.93 -36.69 -19.14
CA VAL A 215 -19.03 -36.71 -18.15
C VAL A 215 -19.89 -35.44 -18.19
N ARG A 216 -21.08 -35.52 -17.58
CA ARG A 216 -21.96 -34.37 -17.29
C ARG A 216 -22.16 -34.24 -15.78
N GLY A 217 -22.21 -33.00 -15.30
CA GLY A 217 -22.55 -32.71 -13.90
C GLY A 217 -21.53 -33.20 -12.87
N ASP A 218 -20.30 -33.50 -13.29
CA ASP A 218 -19.21 -33.75 -12.35
C ASP A 218 -18.79 -32.44 -11.67
N LEU A 219 -18.62 -32.50 -10.35
CA LEU A 219 -18.17 -31.38 -9.52
C LEU A 219 -16.70 -31.55 -9.09
N GLY A 220 -16.00 -32.54 -9.63
CA GLY A 220 -14.59 -32.79 -9.40
C GLY A 220 -13.68 -31.70 -9.98
N PRO A 221 -12.44 -31.58 -9.49
CA PRO A 221 -11.51 -30.52 -9.90
C PRO A 221 -11.09 -30.57 -11.38
N GLY A 222 -10.99 -31.77 -11.98
CA GLY A 222 -10.54 -31.93 -13.37
C GLY A 222 -11.65 -31.77 -14.43
N CYS A 223 -12.86 -32.22 -14.12
CA CYS A 223 -13.91 -32.50 -15.09
C CYS A 223 -15.21 -31.70 -14.90
N ASN A 224 -15.16 -30.65 -14.09
CA ASN A 224 -16.28 -29.73 -13.93
C ASN A 224 -16.45 -28.80 -15.15
N SER A 225 -17.70 -28.44 -15.42
CA SER A 225 -18.09 -27.56 -16.52
C SER A 225 -17.67 -26.10 -16.32
N ALA A 226 -17.52 -25.63 -15.08
CA ALA A 226 -17.02 -24.28 -14.78
C ALA A 226 -15.61 -24.07 -15.34
N GLY A 227 -14.70 -24.99 -15.01
CA GLY A 227 -13.33 -25.01 -15.53
C GLY A 227 -13.27 -25.23 -17.04
N MET A 228 -14.19 -25.99 -17.61
CA MET A 228 -14.31 -26.11 -19.08
C MET A 228 -14.62 -24.77 -19.74
N ILE A 229 -15.61 -24.02 -19.22
CA ILE A 229 -16.00 -22.71 -19.74
C ILE A 229 -14.81 -21.75 -19.65
N ASP A 230 -14.12 -21.73 -18.50
CA ASP A 230 -12.98 -20.83 -18.31
C ASP A 230 -11.83 -21.20 -19.26
N ARG A 231 -11.51 -22.49 -19.45
CA ARG A 231 -10.51 -22.95 -20.44
C ARG A 231 -10.86 -22.54 -21.87
N PHE A 232 -12.14 -22.65 -22.25
CA PHE A 232 -12.58 -22.34 -23.61
C PHE A 232 -12.63 -20.83 -23.90
N VAL A 233 -13.10 -20.03 -22.94
CA VAL A 233 -13.29 -18.58 -23.14
C VAL A 233 -12.04 -17.79 -22.82
N LEU A 234 -11.34 -18.12 -21.73
CA LEU A 234 -10.15 -17.37 -21.29
C LEU A 234 -8.87 -17.94 -21.88
N GLY A 235 -8.82 -19.24 -22.20
CA GLY A 235 -7.59 -19.95 -22.56
C GLY A 235 -6.85 -20.51 -21.35
N VAL A 236 -6.17 -21.65 -21.52
CA VAL A 236 -5.51 -22.40 -20.43
C VAL A 236 -4.37 -21.59 -19.79
N ASP A 237 -3.62 -20.84 -20.58
CA ASP A 237 -2.48 -20.03 -20.14
C ASP A 237 -2.87 -18.83 -19.26
N HIS A 238 -4.14 -18.40 -19.34
CA HIS A 238 -4.68 -17.29 -18.59
C HIS A 238 -5.35 -17.70 -17.27
N LEU A 239 -5.36 -19.00 -16.96
CA LEU A 239 -5.94 -19.55 -15.73
C LEU A 239 -4.96 -19.51 -14.56
N TYR A 240 -5.51 -19.59 -13.34
CA TYR A 240 -4.69 -19.58 -12.15
C TYR A 240 -3.86 -20.87 -12.01
N ALA A 241 -2.54 -20.71 -12.15
CA ALA A 241 -1.59 -21.82 -12.13
C ALA A 241 -1.28 -22.40 -10.74
N LYS A 242 -1.82 -21.86 -9.63
CA LYS A 242 -1.58 -22.36 -8.25
C LYS A 242 -2.90 -22.67 -7.54
N SER A 243 -3.70 -23.56 -8.13
CA SER A 243 -5.00 -23.94 -7.60
C SER A 243 -4.92 -24.61 -6.22
N VAL A 244 -5.89 -24.32 -5.35
CA VAL A 244 -5.92 -24.81 -3.95
C VAL A 244 -6.17 -26.32 -3.87
N TYR A 245 -6.86 -26.89 -4.86
CA TYR A 245 -7.10 -28.34 -4.91
C TYR A 245 -5.84 -29.16 -5.04
N ARG A 246 -4.68 -28.57 -5.36
CA ARG A 246 -3.42 -29.30 -5.31
C ARG A 246 -3.14 -29.83 -3.90
N ASN A 247 -3.67 -29.17 -2.87
CA ASN A 247 -3.54 -29.61 -1.48
C ASN A 247 -4.44 -30.82 -1.13
N LEU A 248 -5.21 -31.34 -2.10
CA LEU A 248 -5.90 -32.63 -1.97
C LEU A 248 -4.88 -33.74 -1.73
N LYS A 249 -5.27 -34.74 -0.92
CA LYS A 249 -4.38 -35.86 -0.56
C LYS A 249 -3.98 -36.67 -1.80
N GLU A 250 -4.84 -36.69 -2.80
CA GLU A 250 -4.67 -37.34 -4.09
C GLU A 250 -3.50 -36.78 -4.92
N CYS A 251 -3.10 -35.52 -4.70
CA CYS A 251 -2.05 -34.85 -5.47
C CYS A 251 -0.64 -34.90 -4.81
N ASN A 252 -0.49 -35.59 -3.67
CA ASN A 252 0.77 -35.89 -2.96
C ASN A 252 1.90 -34.85 -3.17
N ILE A 253 1.70 -33.62 -2.68
CA ILE A 253 2.67 -32.52 -2.84
C ILE A 253 3.88 -32.74 -1.92
N SER A 254 5.09 -32.62 -2.47
CA SER A 254 6.33 -32.57 -1.68
C SER A 254 6.43 -31.30 -0.81
N LYS A 255 7.28 -31.31 0.23
CA LYS A 255 7.54 -30.12 1.08
C LYS A 255 8.02 -28.87 0.31
N ASN A 256 8.50 -29.04 -0.92
CA ASN A 256 8.99 -27.97 -1.79
C ASN A 256 7.92 -27.44 -2.76
N GLY A 257 6.66 -27.90 -2.66
CA GLY A 257 5.55 -27.43 -3.50
C GLY A 257 5.44 -28.07 -4.89
N HIS A 258 6.29 -29.07 -5.19
CA HIS A 258 6.20 -29.85 -6.42
C HIS A 258 5.22 -31.01 -6.26
N VAL A 259 4.31 -31.15 -7.23
CA VAL A 259 3.37 -32.27 -7.38
C VAL A 259 4.15 -33.46 -7.96
N SER A 260 4.02 -34.64 -7.34
CA SER A 260 4.68 -35.87 -7.82
C SER A 260 4.17 -36.25 -9.22
N GLU A 261 5.06 -36.69 -10.10
CA GLU A 261 4.71 -37.18 -11.46
C GLU A 261 3.74 -38.38 -11.45
N SER A 262 3.68 -39.12 -10.35
CA SER A 262 2.73 -40.22 -10.13
C SER A 262 1.30 -39.77 -9.79
N SER A 263 1.05 -38.47 -9.67
CA SER A 263 -0.26 -37.91 -9.33
C SER A 263 -1.18 -37.88 -10.55
N PRO A 264 -2.51 -37.85 -10.36
CA PRO A 264 -3.45 -37.70 -11.47
C PRO A 264 -3.13 -36.47 -12.34
N SER A 265 -3.31 -36.59 -13.66
CA SER A 265 -2.97 -35.53 -14.62
C SER A 265 -3.65 -34.18 -14.31
N TRP A 266 -4.88 -34.20 -13.79
CA TRP A 266 -5.60 -32.99 -13.38
C TRP A 266 -4.97 -32.26 -12.18
N CYS A 267 -4.09 -32.88 -11.38
CA CYS A 267 -3.36 -32.20 -10.30
C CYS A 267 -2.41 -31.12 -10.84
N HIS A 268 -1.90 -31.30 -12.07
CA HIS A 268 -1.02 -30.35 -12.73
C HIS A 268 -1.80 -29.23 -13.48
N ALA A 269 -3.09 -29.43 -13.70
CA ALA A 269 -3.93 -28.47 -14.41
C ALA A 269 -3.98 -27.10 -13.71
N PRO A 270 -4.07 -25.99 -14.47
CA PRO A 270 -4.47 -24.70 -13.93
C PRO A 270 -6.00 -24.63 -13.81
N PHE A 271 -6.48 -23.84 -12.84
CA PHE A 271 -7.92 -23.68 -12.60
C PHE A 271 -8.21 -22.36 -11.90
N ASP A 272 -9.19 -21.61 -12.40
CA ASP A 272 -9.55 -20.31 -11.85
C ASP A 272 -10.80 -20.38 -10.94
N PRO A 273 -10.68 -20.19 -9.61
CA PRO A 273 -11.85 -20.16 -8.72
C PRO A 273 -12.70 -18.88 -8.86
N GLU A 274 -12.16 -17.84 -9.51
CA GLU A 274 -12.82 -16.55 -9.74
C GLU A 274 -13.32 -16.42 -11.20
N GLY A 275 -13.52 -17.57 -11.86
CA GLY A 275 -13.94 -17.69 -13.26
C GLY A 275 -15.30 -17.08 -13.64
N ILE A 276 -15.69 -17.28 -14.89
CA ILE A 276 -16.85 -16.64 -15.51
C ILE A 276 -18.14 -17.13 -14.85
N LEU A 277 -18.31 -18.46 -14.76
CA LEU A 277 -19.55 -19.06 -14.26
C LEU A 277 -19.78 -18.70 -12.78
N SER A 278 -18.71 -18.72 -12.01
CA SER A 278 -18.74 -18.43 -10.57
C SER A 278 -18.88 -16.93 -10.27
N SER A 279 -18.58 -16.05 -11.23
CA SER A 279 -18.91 -14.62 -11.14
C SER A 279 -20.43 -14.34 -11.18
N LEU A 280 -21.23 -15.26 -11.73
CA LEU A 280 -22.69 -15.14 -11.78
C LEU A 280 -23.30 -15.23 -10.38
N THR A 281 -22.87 -16.20 -9.57
CA THR A 281 -23.30 -16.37 -8.18
C THR A 281 -22.68 -15.32 -7.25
N ALA A 282 -21.50 -14.78 -7.58
CA ALA A 282 -20.94 -13.61 -6.91
C ALA A 282 -21.81 -12.35 -7.08
N ALA A 283 -22.37 -12.13 -8.27
CA ALA A 283 -23.32 -11.04 -8.51
C ALA A 283 -24.62 -11.22 -7.71
N VAL A 284 -25.13 -12.46 -7.59
CA VAL A 284 -26.27 -12.77 -6.72
C VAL A 284 -25.96 -12.43 -5.25
N THR A 285 -24.74 -12.69 -4.77
CA THR A 285 -24.30 -12.29 -3.41
C THR A 285 -24.40 -10.77 -3.21
N CYS A 286 -24.02 -9.99 -4.23
CA CYS A 286 -24.17 -8.53 -4.20
C CYS A 286 -25.65 -8.11 -4.17
N ILE A 287 -26.53 -8.78 -4.92
CA ILE A 287 -27.98 -8.52 -4.90
C ILE A 287 -28.58 -8.87 -3.52
N ILE A 288 -28.14 -9.95 -2.88
CA ILE A 288 -28.56 -10.26 -1.49
C ILE A 288 -28.14 -9.13 -0.55
N GLY A 289 -26.90 -8.66 -0.63
CA GLY A 289 -26.41 -7.51 0.15
C GLY A 289 -27.21 -6.22 -0.11
N LEU A 290 -27.64 -5.98 -1.35
CA LEU A 290 -28.48 -4.85 -1.73
C LEU A 290 -29.79 -4.81 -0.90
N GLN A 291 -30.42 -5.97 -0.67
CA GLN A 291 -31.64 -6.08 0.16
C GLN A 291 -31.42 -5.62 1.61
N TYR A 292 -30.26 -5.94 2.20
CA TYR A 292 -29.91 -5.47 3.54
C TYR A 292 -29.75 -3.95 3.57
N GLY A 293 -29.17 -3.38 2.51
CA GLY A 293 -29.05 -1.94 2.33
C GLY A 293 -30.40 -1.24 2.14
N HIS A 294 -31.39 -1.88 1.49
CA HIS A 294 -32.75 -1.34 1.40
C HIS A 294 -33.45 -1.29 2.75
N ILE A 295 -33.35 -2.36 3.54
CA ILE A 295 -33.87 -2.39 4.92
C ILE A 295 -33.21 -1.26 5.74
N LEU A 296 -31.89 -1.06 5.59
CA LEU A 296 -31.16 0.02 6.24
C LEU A 296 -31.65 1.42 5.83
N ALA A 297 -31.96 1.58 4.54
CA ALA A 297 -32.35 2.87 3.97
C ALA A 297 -33.81 3.25 4.27
N GLN A 298 -34.71 2.27 4.40
CA GLN A 298 -36.16 2.47 4.51
C GLN A 298 -36.68 2.39 5.95
N VAL A 299 -36.23 1.42 6.73
CA VAL A 299 -36.68 1.23 8.12
C VAL A 299 -35.89 2.18 9.00
N GLN A 300 -36.54 2.97 9.85
CA GLN A 300 -35.84 3.88 10.77
C GLN A 300 -35.55 3.23 12.13
N ASP A 301 -36.44 2.35 12.60
CA ASP A 301 -36.30 1.72 13.92
C ASP A 301 -35.17 0.66 13.95
N HIS A 302 -34.34 0.71 14.99
CA HIS A 302 -33.21 -0.20 15.15
C HIS A 302 -33.67 -1.65 15.38
N LYS A 303 -34.70 -1.84 16.21
CA LYS A 303 -35.20 -3.19 16.56
C LYS A 303 -35.83 -3.86 15.33
N GLU A 304 -36.62 -3.11 14.57
CA GLU A 304 -37.22 -3.59 13.32
C GLU A 304 -36.17 -3.93 12.24
N ARG A 305 -35.10 -3.13 12.09
CA ARG A 305 -33.97 -3.46 11.19
C ARG A 305 -33.35 -4.80 11.55
N LEU A 306 -32.99 -4.97 12.82
CA LEU A 306 -32.36 -6.18 13.35
C LEU A 306 -33.24 -7.41 13.20
N GLN A 307 -34.54 -7.28 13.49
CA GLN A 307 -35.50 -8.38 13.33
C GLN A 307 -35.61 -8.81 11.86
N ASN A 308 -35.75 -7.87 10.93
CA ASN A 308 -35.84 -8.17 9.50
C ASN A 308 -34.55 -8.83 8.97
N TRP A 309 -33.37 -8.30 9.32
CA TRP A 309 -32.10 -8.87 8.92
C TRP A 309 -31.87 -10.28 9.50
N CYS A 310 -32.21 -10.51 10.77
CA CYS A 310 -32.07 -11.82 11.41
C CYS A 310 -33.01 -12.86 10.81
N ILE A 311 -34.29 -12.52 10.57
CA ILE A 311 -35.27 -13.44 9.93
C ILE A 311 -34.79 -13.80 8.52
N PHE A 312 -34.33 -12.81 7.76
CA PHE A 312 -33.87 -13.02 6.40
C PHE A 312 -32.56 -13.84 6.36
N SER A 313 -31.60 -13.54 7.24
CA SER A 313 -30.37 -14.34 7.41
C SER A 313 -30.68 -15.80 7.75
N ALA A 314 -31.57 -16.03 8.72
CA ALA A 314 -31.95 -17.37 9.16
C ALA A 314 -32.64 -18.16 8.02
N SER A 315 -33.52 -17.49 7.26
CA SER A 315 -34.23 -18.12 6.13
C SER A 315 -33.26 -18.57 5.03
N ILE A 316 -32.31 -17.70 4.65
CA ILE A 316 -31.27 -18.02 3.67
C ILE A 316 -30.34 -19.13 4.18
N PHE A 317 -29.99 -19.10 5.48
CA PHE A 317 -29.12 -20.11 6.09
C PHE A 317 -29.76 -21.50 6.05
N VAL A 318 -31.04 -21.62 6.44
CA VAL A 318 -31.79 -22.89 6.40
C VAL A 318 -31.90 -23.40 4.96
N LEU A 319 -32.18 -22.52 3.99
CA LEU A 319 -32.21 -22.91 2.58
C LEU A 319 -30.85 -23.41 2.09
N GLY A 320 -29.75 -22.74 2.46
CA GLY A 320 -28.39 -23.16 2.13
C GLY A 320 -28.03 -24.52 2.71
N LEU A 321 -28.39 -24.77 3.98
CA LEU A 321 -28.21 -26.08 4.62
C LEU A 321 -29.04 -27.18 3.97
N PHE A 322 -30.28 -26.87 3.59
CA PHE A 322 -31.15 -27.81 2.88
C PHE A 322 -30.56 -28.22 1.52
N LEU A 323 -30.03 -27.27 0.75
CA LEU A 323 -29.35 -27.58 -0.52
C LEU A 323 -28.06 -28.38 -0.32
N ALA A 324 -27.31 -28.08 0.75
CA ALA A 324 -26.14 -28.87 1.12
C ALA A 324 -26.51 -30.32 1.45
N PHE A 325 -27.64 -30.52 2.14
CA PHE A 325 -28.17 -31.83 2.49
C PHE A 325 -28.66 -32.62 1.27
N ILE A 326 -29.28 -31.96 0.27
CA ILE A 326 -29.75 -32.60 -0.98
C ILE A 326 -28.58 -33.06 -1.88
N GLY A 327 -27.35 -32.63 -1.60
CA GLY A 327 -26.16 -33.06 -2.34
C GLY A 327 -25.54 -31.99 -3.22
N ILE A 328 -25.86 -30.70 -3.04
CA ILE A 328 -25.07 -29.59 -3.61
C ILE A 328 -23.96 -29.24 -2.62
N PRO A 329 -22.72 -29.72 -2.81
CA PRO A 329 -21.66 -29.56 -1.83
C PRO A 329 -21.29 -28.08 -1.63
N LEU A 330 -20.83 -27.75 -0.44
CA LEU A 330 -20.23 -26.44 -0.17
C LEU A 330 -18.86 -26.41 -0.86
N ASN A 331 -18.75 -25.67 -1.95
CA ASN A 331 -17.52 -25.57 -2.72
C ASN A 331 -17.28 -24.11 -3.11
N LYS A 332 -16.19 -23.55 -2.60
CA LYS A 332 -15.76 -22.18 -2.88
C LYS A 332 -15.30 -22.01 -4.33
N SER A 333 -14.50 -22.95 -4.83
CA SER A 333 -13.87 -22.87 -6.16
C SER A 333 -14.92 -22.81 -7.28
N LEU A 334 -16.00 -23.56 -7.14
CA LEU A 334 -17.15 -23.49 -8.05
C LEU A 334 -18.14 -22.38 -7.68
N TYR A 335 -18.04 -21.83 -6.46
CA TYR A 335 -18.98 -20.90 -5.85
C TYR A 335 -20.42 -21.43 -5.94
N THR A 336 -20.64 -22.62 -5.37
CA THR A 336 -21.93 -23.32 -5.41
C THR A 336 -23.03 -22.52 -4.73
N ILE A 337 -24.29 -22.74 -5.12
CA ILE A 337 -25.43 -22.03 -4.54
C ILE A 337 -25.55 -22.27 -3.04
N SER A 338 -25.34 -23.51 -2.57
CA SER A 338 -25.35 -23.81 -1.13
C SER A 338 -24.28 -23.03 -0.37
N TYR A 339 -23.06 -22.94 -0.91
CA TYR A 339 -21.97 -22.13 -0.37
C TYR A 339 -22.31 -20.63 -0.36
N MET A 340 -22.82 -20.09 -1.47
CA MET A 340 -23.24 -18.70 -1.60
C MET A 340 -24.29 -18.32 -0.55
N LEU A 341 -25.32 -19.14 -0.36
CA LEU A 341 -26.39 -18.86 0.59
C LEU A 341 -25.89 -18.89 2.04
N ILE A 342 -25.12 -19.93 2.42
CA ILE A 342 -24.58 -20.04 3.78
C ILE A 342 -23.64 -18.87 4.11
N THR A 343 -22.75 -18.50 3.18
CA THR A 343 -21.81 -17.39 3.39
C THR A 343 -22.48 -16.02 3.35
N SER A 344 -23.54 -15.84 2.56
CA SER A 344 -24.36 -14.62 2.58
C SER A 344 -25.15 -14.49 3.89
N ALA A 345 -25.66 -15.60 4.43
CA ALA A 345 -26.34 -15.59 5.72
C ALA A 345 -25.39 -15.29 6.88
N SER A 346 -24.17 -15.85 6.87
CA SER A 346 -23.17 -15.52 7.89
C SER A 346 -22.72 -14.06 7.80
N ALA A 347 -22.64 -13.48 6.59
CA ALA A 347 -22.40 -12.04 6.41
C ALA A 347 -23.53 -11.20 7.01
N GLY A 348 -24.79 -11.62 6.84
CA GLY A 348 -25.97 -11.00 7.45
C GLY A 348 -25.93 -11.02 8.98
N PHE A 349 -25.65 -12.18 9.58
CA PHE A 349 -25.49 -12.30 11.04
C PHE A 349 -24.32 -11.45 11.58
N THR A 350 -23.21 -11.42 10.84
CA THR A 350 -22.04 -10.60 11.20
C THR A 350 -22.39 -9.11 11.16
N LEU A 351 -23.11 -8.66 10.12
CA LEU A 351 -23.60 -7.28 10.03
C LEU A 351 -24.53 -6.94 11.21
N CYS A 352 -25.46 -7.83 11.58
CA CYS A 352 -26.33 -7.63 12.74
C CYS A 352 -25.53 -7.45 14.03
N ALA A 353 -24.53 -8.31 14.27
CA ALA A 353 -23.68 -8.25 15.46
C ALA A 353 -22.86 -6.96 15.51
N LEU A 354 -22.24 -6.57 14.40
CA LEU A 354 -21.46 -5.33 14.30
C LEU A 354 -22.34 -4.08 14.42
N TYR A 355 -23.55 -4.09 13.85
CA TYR A 355 -24.51 -3.01 13.98
C TYR A 355 -24.95 -2.80 15.43
N LEU A 356 -25.24 -3.89 16.16
CA LEU A 356 -25.52 -3.83 17.59
C LEU A 356 -24.33 -3.26 18.37
N LEU A 357 -23.12 -3.75 18.12
CA LEU A 357 -21.93 -3.35 18.86
C LEU A 357 -21.56 -1.88 18.64
N VAL A 358 -21.59 -1.42 17.38
CA VAL A 358 -21.06 -0.12 16.97
C VAL A 358 -22.12 0.97 16.97
N ASP A 359 -23.30 0.70 16.38
CA ASP A 359 -24.32 1.73 16.15
C ASP A 359 -25.38 1.76 17.26
N VAL A 360 -25.60 0.66 18.00
CA VAL A 360 -26.55 0.62 19.13
C VAL A 360 -25.82 0.83 20.46
N TYR A 361 -24.85 -0.02 20.79
CA TYR A 361 -24.11 0.05 22.06
C TYR A 361 -22.95 1.07 22.05
N SER A 362 -22.65 1.70 20.91
CA SER A 362 -21.64 2.76 20.79
C SER A 362 -20.22 2.38 21.25
N TYR A 363 -19.80 1.11 21.11
CA TYR A 363 -18.43 0.66 21.41
C TYR A 363 -17.42 1.06 20.30
N ARG A 364 -17.33 2.36 20.02
CA ARG A 364 -16.47 2.92 18.95
C ARG A 364 -14.98 2.82 19.26
N SER A 365 -14.58 2.88 20.53
CA SER A 365 -13.16 2.81 20.90
C SER A 365 -12.52 1.49 20.49
N LEU A 366 -13.20 0.36 20.74
CA LEU A 366 -12.69 -0.99 20.41
C LEU A 366 -12.66 -1.25 18.91
N THR A 367 -13.61 -0.68 18.17
CA THR A 367 -13.79 -0.92 16.73
C THR A 367 -13.10 0.11 15.84
N SER A 368 -12.50 1.16 16.42
CA SER A 368 -11.82 2.24 15.71
C SER A 368 -10.75 1.78 14.71
N VAL A 369 -9.96 0.75 15.07
CA VAL A 369 -8.95 0.18 14.18
C VAL A 369 -9.60 -0.49 12.96
N LEU A 370 -10.66 -1.27 13.18
CA LEU A 370 -11.40 -1.93 12.11
C LEU A 370 -12.12 -0.88 11.24
N GLU A 371 -12.71 0.15 11.83
CA GLU A 371 -13.31 1.27 11.09
C GLU A 371 -12.28 1.93 10.16
N TRP A 372 -11.08 2.22 10.67
CA TRP A 372 -9.98 2.79 9.88
C TRP A 372 -9.55 1.87 8.73
N LEU A 373 -9.35 0.58 9.01
CA LEU A 373 -9.02 -0.42 7.99
C LEU A 373 -10.08 -0.46 6.89
N GLY A 374 -11.36 -0.35 7.26
CA GLY A 374 -12.48 -0.35 6.33
C GLY A 374 -12.57 0.90 5.45
N MET A 375 -12.29 2.08 6.02
CA MET A 375 -12.24 3.33 5.27
C MET A 375 -11.12 3.33 4.21
N HIS A 376 -10.03 2.60 4.46
CA HIS A 376 -8.84 2.51 3.60
C HIS A 376 -8.66 1.15 2.91
N ALA A 377 -9.72 0.33 2.83
CA ALA A 377 -9.67 -1.05 2.40
C ALA A 377 -8.94 -1.28 1.06
N LEU A 378 -9.22 -0.45 0.04
CA LEU A 378 -8.62 -0.60 -1.29
C LEU A 378 -7.10 -0.34 -1.28
N SER A 379 -6.65 0.68 -0.56
CA SER A 379 -5.22 1.01 -0.44
C SER A 379 -4.46 -0.10 0.29
N ILE A 380 -5.07 -0.65 1.35
CA ILE A 380 -4.49 -1.75 2.12
C ILE A 380 -4.43 -3.02 1.26
N PHE A 381 -5.50 -3.32 0.52
CA PHE A 381 -5.52 -4.43 -0.43
C PHE A 381 -4.34 -4.33 -1.41
N VAL A 382 -4.16 -3.18 -2.08
CA VAL A 382 -3.05 -2.94 -3.01
C VAL A 382 -1.69 -3.19 -2.35
N LEU A 383 -1.47 -2.68 -1.13
CA LEU A 383 -0.21 -2.81 -0.40
C LEU A 383 0.10 -4.26 0.00
N VAL A 384 -0.92 -5.02 0.36
CA VAL A 384 -0.79 -6.43 0.75
C VAL A 384 -0.56 -7.31 -0.47
N THR A 385 -1.39 -7.18 -1.51
CA THR A 385 -1.29 -8.02 -2.73
C THR A 385 0.00 -7.79 -3.51
N SER A 386 0.55 -6.57 -3.46
CA SER A 386 1.83 -6.24 -4.11
C SER A 386 3.06 -6.74 -3.35
N ASN A 387 2.88 -7.39 -2.20
CA ASN A 387 3.96 -7.74 -1.27
C ASN A 387 4.87 -6.55 -0.88
N LEU A 388 4.47 -5.29 -1.15
CA LEU A 388 5.24 -4.09 -0.80
C LEU A 388 5.52 -4.05 0.70
N VAL A 389 4.53 -4.45 1.51
CA VAL A 389 4.69 -4.56 2.97
C VAL A 389 5.70 -5.64 3.34
N VAL A 390 5.68 -6.79 2.67
CA VAL A 390 6.64 -7.88 2.93
C VAL A 390 8.04 -7.49 2.50
N ILE A 391 8.21 -6.84 1.35
CA ILE A 391 9.50 -6.34 0.87
C ILE A 391 10.05 -5.30 1.85
N VAL A 392 9.21 -4.40 2.37
CA VAL A 392 9.63 -3.40 3.36
C VAL A 392 9.93 -4.03 4.73
N LEU A 393 9.28 -5.12 5.13
CA LEU A 393 9.53 -5.76 6.42
C LEU A 393 10.66 -6.79 6.36
N GLN A 394 10.71 -7.62 5.32
CA GLN A 394 11.67 -8.73 5.18
C GLN A 394 12.87 -8.37 4.30
N GLY A 395 12.73 -7.41 3.38
CA GLY A 395 13.83 -6.98 2.51
C GLY A 395 14.96 -6.27 3.24
N PHE A 396 14.71 -5.77 4.46
CA PHE A 396 15.75 -5.29 5.36
C PHE A 396 16.17 -6.42 6.29
N TYR A 397 17.26 -7.10 5.94
CA TYR A 397 17.89 -8.12 6.77
C TYR A 397 19.33 -7.74 7.11
N ARG A 398 19.78 -8.18 8.28
CA ARG A 398 21.13 -7.92 8.77
C ARG A 398 22.03 -9.11 8.46
N THR A 399 23.02 -8.92 7.59
CA THR A 399 24.06 -9.90 7.21
C THR A 399 23.58 -11.13 6.44
N ALA A 400 22.49 -11.78 6.85
CA ALA A 400 21.92 -12.96 6.19
C ALA A 400 20.37 -12.88 6.16
N PRO A 401 19.69 -13.48 5.18
CA PRO A 401 18.23 -13.36 4.98
C PRO A 401 17.39 -13.83 6.16
N GLU A 402 17.92 -14.74 7.00
CA GLU A 402 17.31 -15.17 8.26
C GLU A 402 17.17 -14.06 9.33
N ASN A 403 18.01 -13.02 9.27
CA ASN A 403 18.03 -11.91 10.24
C ASN A 403 17.24 -10.69 9.75
N ASN A 404 15.99 -10.89 9.39
CA ASN A 404 15.08 -9.83 8.92
C ASN A 404 14.36 -9.11 10.07
N ILE A 405 13.67 -7.99 9.79
CA ILE A 405 12.96 -7.21 10.82
C ILE A 405 11.93 -8.08 11.56
N VAL A 406 11.36 -9.10 10.91
CA VAL A 406 10.39 -10.01 11.55
C VAL A 406 11.06 -10.89 12.61
N SER A 407 12.25 -11.46 12.34
CA SER A 407 13.00 -12.22 13.35
C SER A 407 13.49 -11.30 14.48
N CYS A 408 13.93 -10.09 14.16
CA CYS A 408 14.31 -9.09 15.17
C CYS A 408 13.12 -8.64 16.04
N VAL A 409 11.92 -8.52 15.47
CA VAL A 409 10.68 -8.21 16.21
C VAL A 409 10.21 -9.39 17.06
N LEU A 410 10.36 -10.63 16.58
CA LEU A 410 10.03 -11.84 17.34
C LEU A 410 11.02 -12.08 18.50
N GLU A 411 12.31 -11.86 18.31
CA GLU A 411 13.32 -11.84 19.38
C GLU A 411 13.05 -10.70 20.37
N SER A 412 12.69 -9.51 19.87
CA SER A 412 12.29 -8.39 20.73
C SER A 412 11.00 -8.64 21.51
N ARG A 413 10.14 -9.59 21.09
CA ARG A 413 8.92 -9.98 21.81
C ARG A 413 9.25 -10.88 23.00
N GLU A 414 10.26 -11.75 22.90
CA GLU A 414 10.75 -12.51 24.05
C GLU A 414 11.44 -11.59 25.08
N GLU A 415 12.15 -10.55 24.63
CA GLU A 415 12.72 -9.52 25.51
C GLU A 415 11.67 -8.54 26.08
N LYS A 416 10.67 -8.13 25.28
CA LYS A 416 9.56 -7.26 25.75
C LYS A 416 8.62 -7.97 26.73
N ARG A 417 8.54 -9.31 26.69
CA ARG A 417 7.82 -10.10 27.72
C ARG A 417 8.52 -10.03 29.09
N LYS A 418 9.83 -9.71 29.12
CA LYS A 418 10.59 -9.44 30.36
C LYS A 418 10.56 -7.96 30.79
N MET A 419 10.36 -7.01 29.88
CA MET A 419 10.34 -5.57 30.20
C MET A 419 8.94 -4.95 30.41
N SER A 420 7.85 -5.60 29.97
CA SER A 420 6.49 -5.05 30.06
C SER A 420 5.83 -5.19 31.46
N LYS A 421 6.60 -5.06 32.54
CA LYS A 421 6.06 -4.96 33.91
C LYS A 421 6.21 -3.59 34.55
N GLU A 422 6.83 -2.62 33.89
CA GLU A 422 6.97 -1.27 34.43
C GLU A 422 6.72 -0.23 33.33
N VAL A 423 5.96 0.81 33.68
CA VAL A 423 5.70 2.04 32.89
C VAL A 423 4.52 1.99 31.91
N ILE A 424 3.32 2.15 32.46
CA ILE A 424 2.18 2.82 31.82
C ILE A 424 1.99 4.15 32.59
N GLU A 425 2.07 5.31 31.92
CA GLU A 425 1.13 6.46 32.04
C GLU A 425 1.62 7.76 31.34
N GLU A 426 0.63 8.57 30.91
CA GLU A 426 0.64 9.97 30.41
C GLU A 426 1.05 10.24 28.94
N GLY A 427 0.34 11.00 28.10
CA GLY A 427 -0.89 11.80 28.22
C GLY A 427 -1.24 12.46 26.86
N GLN A 428 -2.53 12.70 26.60
CA GLN A 428 -3.09 13.34 25.39
C GLN A 428 -3.05 14.88 25.47
N SER A 429 -3.05 15.59 24.32
CA SER A 429 -3.45 17.01 24.28
C SER A 429 -4.03 17.47 22.93
N HIS A 430 -4.95 18.43 23.05
CA HIS A 430 -6.00 18.94 22.15
C HIS A 430 -5.52 19.76 20.93
N GLY A 431 -6.36 19.78 19.88
CA GLY A 431 -6.23 20.67 18.72
C GLY A 431 -6.69 22.10 18.99
N LYS A 432 -5.88 23.07 18.54
CA LYS A 432 -6.25 24.47 18.32
C LYS A 432 -5.90 24.84 16.88
N ASP A 433 -6.73 25.68 16.28
CA ASP A 433 -6.49 26.26 14.96
C ASP A 433 -5.19 27.09 14.98
N TYR A 434 -4.39 26.92 13.92
CA TYR A 434 -3.01 27.36 13.88
C TYR A 434 -2.89 28.65 13.06
N VAL A 435 -2.13 29.60 13.60
CA VAL A 435 -1.68 30.84 12.96
C VAL A 435 -0.16 30.70 12.79
N ASP A 436 0.37 31.09 11.63
CA ASP A 436 1.81 31.00 11.35
C ASP A 436 2.64 31.71 12.43
N PRO A 437 3.76 31.13 12.90
CA PRO A 437 4.66 31.79 13.81
C PRO A 437 5.23 33.03 13.12
N PRO A 438 5.50 34.10 13.87
CA PRO A 438 6.13 35.29 13.33
C PRO A 438 7.49 34.91 12.69
N PRO A 439 7.90 35.60 11.61
CA PRO A 439 9.20 35.36 10.99
C PRO A 439 10.32 35.52 12.01
N ALA A 440 11.31 34.62 11.97
CA ALA A 440 12.42 34.68 12.92
C ALA A 440 13.14 36.04 12.81
N PRO A 441 13.48 36.68 13.94
CA PRO A 441 14.34 37.87 13.92
C PRO A 441 15.65 37.54 13.22
N LEU A 442 16.12 38.46 12.37
CA LEU A 442 17.36 38.28 11.58
C LEU A 442 18.57 38.00 12.50
N ILE A 443 18.61 38.67 13.65
CA ILE A 443 19.65 38.52 14.67
C ILE A 443 18.95 38.31 16.01
N ASP A 444 19.17 37.16 16.65
CA ASP A 444 18.67 36.86 17.99
C ASP A 444 19.84 36.48 18.92
N MET A 445 20.37 37.47 19.62
CA MET A 445 21.47 37.26 20.57
C MET A 445 21.03 36.51 21.84
N ALA A 446 19.72 36.39 22.10
CA ALA A 446 19.23 35.66 23.27
C ALA A 446 19.47 34.14 23.14
N GLU A 447 19.55 33.62 21.90
CA GLU A 447 19.80 32.20 21.64
C GLU A 447 21.13 31.71 22.24
N LEU A 448 22.15 32.57 22.30
CA LEU A 448 23.47 32.23 22.85
C LEU A 448 23.44 31.92 24.35
N LYS A 449 22.40 32.36 25.06
CA LYS A 449 22.21 32.07 26.50
C LYS A 449 21.52 30.72 26.74
N LEU A 450 20.95 30.11 25.70
CA LEU A 450 20.16 28.89 25.83
C LEU A 450 21.05 27.65 25.71
N TRP A 451 20.92 26.73 26.66
CA TRP A 451 21.64 25.44 26.59
C TRP A 451 21.15 24.53 25.45
N SER A 452 19.88 24.68 25.04
CA SER A 452 19.31 24.00 23.88
C SER A 452 20.03 24.35 22.57
N PHE A 453 20.52 25.59 22.43
CA PHE A 453 21.30 26.03 21.27
C PHE A 453 22.59 25.22 21.12
N TYR A 454 23.38 25.09 22.18
CA TYR A 454 24.62 24.31 22.15
C TYR A 454 24.37 22.81 21.94
N ARG A 455 23.29 22.26 22.53
CA ARG A 455 22.87 20.87 22.25
C ARG A 455 22.55 20.66 20.77
N ALA A 456 21.89 21.61 20.13
CA ALA A 456 21.60 21.56 18.70
C ALA A 456 22.88 21.64 17.84
N LEU A 457 23.86 22.46 18.23
CA LEU A 457 25.17 22.52 17.55
C LEU A 457 25.93 21.20 17.65
N ILE A 458 25.95 20.59 18.84
CA ILE A 458 26.56 19.28 19.04
C ILE A 458 25.84 18.22 18.20
N ALA A 459 24.52 18.27 18.13
CA ALA A 459 23.73 17.35 17.31
C ALA A 459 24.06 17.46 15.81
N GLU A 460 24.15 18.67 15.26
CA GLU A 460 24.56 18.90 13.86
C GLU A 460 26.00 18.44 13.59
N PHE A 461 26.93 18.69 14.53
CA PHE A 461 28.30 18.22 14.45
C PHE A 461 28.38 16.69 14.41
N ILE A 462 27.77 16.00 15.39
CA ILE A 462 27.79 14.53 15.49
C ILE A 462 27.06 13.89 14.31
N ALA A 463 25.92 14.43 13.89
CA ALA A 463 25.21 13.90 12.74
C ALA A 463 26.05 14.02 11.46
N THR A 464 26.70 15.16 11.24
CA THR A 464 27.55 15.33 10.05
C THR A 464 28.81 14.46 10.11
N LEU A 465 29.37 14.23 11.30
CA LEU A 465 30.46 13.27 11.51
C LEU A 465 30.05 11.85 11.11
N LEU A 466 28.92 11.37 11.63
CA LEU A 466 28.41 10.02 11.33
C LEU A 466 28.04 9.89 9.84
N PHE A 467 27.44 10.93 9.25
CA PHE A 467 27.11 10.98 7.84
C PHE A 467 28.34 10.76 6.96
N LEU A 468 29.41 11.54 7.18
CA LEU A 468 30.63 11.44 6.38
C LEU A 468 31.41 10.15 6.68
N TYR A 469 31.42 9.70 7.93
CA TYR A 469 32.08 8.44 8.29
C TYR A 469 31.50 7.25 7.52
N ILE A 470 30.17 7.06 7.58
CA ILE A 470 29.52 5.92 6.95
C ILE A 470 29.63 6.01 5.43
N THR A 471 29.27 7.17 4.84
CA THR A 471 29.20 7.31 3.39
C THR A 471 30.57 7.20 2.72
N VAL A 472 31.61 7.83 3.26
CA VAL A 472 32.96 7.74 2.69
C VAL A 472 33.56 6.35 2.90
N ALA A 473 33.32 5.70 4.05
CA ALA A 473 33.73 4.30 4.24
C ALA A 473 33.08 3.37 3.22
N THR A 474 31.79 3.56 2.90
CA THR A 474 31.10 2.79 1.84
C THR A 474 31.71 3.03 0.46
N VAL A 475 32.04 4.28 0.11
CA VAL A 475 32.68 4.62 -1.17
C VAL A 475 34.06 3.96 -1.30
N ILE A 476 34.90 4.06 -0.27
CA ILE A 476 36.23 3.45 -0.28
C ILE A 476 36.13 1.92 -0.25
N GLY A 477 35.19 1.36 0.51
CA GLY A 477 34.91 -0.07 0.55
C GLY A 477 34.50 -0.64 -0.80
N TYR A 478 33.61 0.05 -1.51
CA TYR A 478 33.22 -0.31 -2.88
C TYR A 478 34.40 -0.25 -3.85
N LYS A 479 35.17 0.84 -3.83
CA LYS A 479 36.32 1.01 -4.73
C LYS A 479 37.48 0.05 -4.43
N LYS A 480 37.52 -0.56 -3.25
CA LYS A 480 38.49 -1.59 -2.87
C LYS A 480 38.16 -2.97 -3.46
N GLY A 481 36.88 -3.24 -3.74
CA GLY A 481 36.40 -4.52 -4.28
C GLY A 481 36.79 -4.76 -5.75
N GLY A 482 36.69 -6.01 -6.20
CA GLY A 482 36.88 -6.39 -7.60
C GLY A 482 35.74 -5.95 -8.53
N PRO A 483 35.85 -6.19 -9.85
CA PRO A 483 34.75 -5.93 -10.78
C PRO A 483 33.52 -6.73 -10.37
N CYS A 484 32.40 -6.04 -10.15
CA CYS A 484 31.11 -6.58 -9.67
C CYS A 484 31.09 -7.11 -8.22
N ASP A 485 32.15 -6.88 -7.42
CA ASP A 485 32.19 -7.24 -6.01
C ASP A 485 31.92 -6.01 -5.13
N GLY A 486 30.94 -6.11 -4.21
CA GLY A 486 30.51 -5.04 -3.30
C GLY A 486 29.13 -4.46 -3.57
N VAL A 487 28.82 -3.33 -2.92
CA VAL A 487 27.44 -2.76 -2.86
C VAL A 487 26.98 -2.03 -4.13
N GLY A 488 27.85 -1.88 -5.13
CA GLY A 488 27.57 -1.12 -6.35
C GLY A 488 27.42 0.39 -6.14
N LEU A 489 27.32 1.14 -7.26
CA LEU A 489 26.98 2.57 -7.24
C LEU A 489 25.59 2.82 -6.61
N LEU A 490 24.67 1.86 -6.76
CA LEU A 490 23.36 1.89 -6.13
C LEU A 490 23.48 1.86 -4.59
N GLY A 491 24.33 1.00 -4.04
CA GLY A 491 24.60 0.96 -2.60
C GLY A 491 25.25 2.22 -2.06
N ILE A 492 26.12 2.87 -2.84
CA ILE A 492 26.66 4.19 -2.50
C ILE A 492 25.52 5.21 -2.42
N ALA A 493 24.65 5.29 -3.43
CA ALA A 493 23.50 6.20 -3.40
C ALA A 493 22.60 5.95 -2.18
N TRP A 494 22.33 4.67 -1.85
CA TRP A 494 21.58 4.30 -0.65
C TRP A 494 22.27 4.73 0.64
N ALA A 495 23.59 4.62 0.75
CA ALA A 495 24.32 5.08 1.92
C ALA A 495 24.13 6.58 2.15
N PHE A 496 24.19 7.40 1.10
CA PHE A 496 23.98 8.85 1.21
C PHE A 496 22.53 9.20 1.56
N GLY A 497 21.55 8.65 0.83
CA GLY A 497 20.13 8.94 1.09
C GLY A 497 19.61 8.37 2.40
N GLY A 498 19.99 7.12 2.72
CA GLY A 498 19.60 6.42 3.94
C GLY A 498 20.18 7.07 5.20
N MET A 499 21.45 7.51 5.17
CA MET A 499 22.04 8.21 6.32
C MET A 499 21.38 9.57 6.56
N ILE A 500 21.00 10.32 5.51
CA ILE A 500 20.23 11.56 5.68
C ILE A 500 18.87 11.25 6.29
N PHE A 501 18.15 10.22 5.81
CA PHE A 501 16.88 9.80 6.42
C PHE A 501 17.02 9.51 7.92
N ILE A 502 17.99 8.68 8.32
CA ILE A 502 18.20 8.28 9.72
C ILE A 502 18.58 9.49 10.58
N LEU A 503 19.55 10.28 10.13
CA LEU A 503 20.10 11.37 10.93
C LEU A 503 19.12 12.54 11.05
N VAL A 504 18.35 12.87 10.00
CA VAL A 504 17.26 13.85 10.09
C VAL A 504 16.21 13.32 11.06
N TYR A 505 15.84 12.04 11.02
CA TYR A 505 14.90 11.46 11.98
C TYR A 505 15.39 11.62 13.43
N CYS A 506 16.68 11.33 13.70
CA CYS A 506 17.25 11.46 15.04
C CYS A 506 17.37 12.91 15.53
N THR A 507 17.65 13.86 14.63
CA THR A 507 18.00 15.25 15.01
C THR A 507 16.91 16.28 14.74
N ALA A 508 15.83 15.94 14.02
CA ALA A 508 14.76 16.88 13.67
C ALA A 508 14.10 17.52 14.91
N GLY A 509 13.91 16.78 16.00
CA GLY A 509 13.37 17.31 17.25
C GLY A 509 14.37 18.13 18.10
N ILE A 510 15.67 18.06 17.78
CA ILE A 510 16.76 18.66 18.55
C ILE A 510 17.30 19.91 17.84
N SER A 511 17.82 19.75 16.62
CA SER A 511 18.44 20.83 15.85
C SER A 511 17.59 21.33 14.67
N GLY A 512 16.58 20.54 14.26
CA GLY A 512 15.87 20.71 12.98
C GLY A 512 16.37 19.75 11.89
N GLY A 513 17.51 19.08 12.10
CA GLY A 513 18.05 18.04 11.21
C GLY A 513 18.48 18.56 9.85
N HIS A 514 19.45 19.48 9.83
CA HIS A 514 19.90 20.11 8.58
C HIS A 514 21.02 19.31 7.92
N ILE A 515 22.09 19.03 8.66
CA ILE A 515 23.25 18.20 8.28
C ILE A 515 23.91 18.70 6.96
N ASN A 516 23.61 19.93 6.56
CA ASN A 516 23.94 20.49 5.25
C ASN A 516 23.89 22.04 5.30
N PRO A 517 25.00 22.72 4.95
CA PRO A 517 25.02 24.17 4.87
C PRO A 517 24.02 24.75 3.88
N ALA A 518 23.76 24.10 2.74
CA ALA A 518 22.81 24.58 1.74
C ALA A 518 21.36 24.53 2.25
N VAL A 519 21.01 23.50 3.04
CA VAL A 519 19.70 23.41 3.70
C VAL A 519 19.56 24.50 4.76
N THR A 520 20.59 24.69 5.58
CA THR A 520 20.63 25.75 6.60
C THR A 520 20.50 27.14 5.97
N PHE A 521 21.18 27.37 4.86
CA PHE A 521 21.13 28.61 4.10
C PHE A 521 19.74 28.85 3.50
N GLY A 522 19.12 27.84 2.88
CA GLY A 522 17.75 27.94 2.36
C GLY A 522 16.75 28.34 3.45
N LEU A 523 16.78 27.66 4.60
CA LEU A 523 15.88 27.96 5.72
C LEU A 523 16.15 29.33 6.35
N PHE A 524 17.39 29.80 6.35
CA PHE A 524 17.75 31.18 6.73
C PHE A 524 17.12 32.20 5.77
N LEU A 525 17.24 32.00 4.45
CA LEU A 525 16.62 32.88 3.45
C LEU A 525 15.10 32.96 3.60
N ALA A 526 14.46 31.85 4.00
CA ALA A 526 13.04 31.79 4.29
C ALA A 526 12.64 32.35 5.67
N ARG A 527 13.56 32.95 6.42
CA ARG A 527 13.37 33.46 7.80
C ARG A 527 12.84 32.41 8.78
N LYS A 528 13.20 31.14 8.59
CA LYS A 528 12.92 30.04 9.53
C LYS A 528 14.07 29.79 10.51
N VAL A 529 15.24 30.40 10.27
CA VAL A 529 16.46 30.31 11.10
C VAL A 529 17.12 31.68 11.19
N SER A 530 17.63 32.05 12.37
CA SER A 530 18.36 33.31 12.59
C SER A 530 19.79 33.24 12.03
N LEU A 531 20.40 34.40 11.74
CA LEU A 531 21.74 34.46 11.16
C LEU A 531 22.80 33.77 12.04
N ILE A 532 22.73 33.98 13.36
CA ILE A 532 23.68 33.43 14.33
C ILE A 532 23.63 31.91 14.31
N ARG A 533 22.42 31.34 14.36
CA ARG A 533 22.22 29.90 14.29
C ARG A 533 22.65 29.32 12.96
N ALA A 534 22.35 30.00 11.85
CA ALA A 534 22.74 29.55 10.52
C ALA A 534 24.26 29.43 10.39
N VAL A 535 25.01 30.47 10.79
CA VAL A 535 26.48 30.45 10.76
C VAL A 535 27.05 29.37 11.68
N ALA A 536 26.54 29.28 12.92
CA ALA A 536 27.02 28.29 13.88
C ALA A 536 26.77 26.84 13.41
N TYR A 537 25.62 26.57 12.78
CA TYR A 537 25.30 25.26 12.19
C TYR A 537 26.25 24.94 11.04
N MET A 538 26.49 25.88 10.12
CA MET A 538 27.41 25.64 8.99
C MET A 538 28.83 25.31 9.46
N VAL A 539 29.33 26.02 10.48
CA VAL A 539 30.64 25.73 11.09
C VAL A 539 30.64 24.34 11.75
N ALA A 540 29.62 24.03 12.55
CA ALA A 540 29.50 22.73 13.22
C ALA A 540 29.44 21.56 12.21
N GLN A 541 28.67 21.72 11.13
CA GLN A 541 28.57 20.74 10.04
C GLN A 541 29.93 20.55 9.33
N CYS A 542 30.63 21.64 8.99
CA CYS A 542 31.96 21.56 8.37
C CYS A 542 32.98 20.85 9.27
N LEU A 543 33.01 21.16 10.56
CA LEU A 543 33.90 20.49 11.53
C LEU A 543 33.55 19.01 11.68
N GLY A 544 32.25 18.68 11.77
CA GLY A 544 31.78 17.30 11.83
C GLY A 544 32.20 16.50 10.59
N ALA A 545 32.05 17.09 9.40
CA ALA A 545 32.47 16.48 8.15
C ALA A 545 33.99 16.18 8.11
N ILE A 546 34.83 17.12 8.54
CA ILE A 546 36.29 16.93 8.63
C ILE A 546 36.61 15.77 9.58
N CYS A 547 36.01 15.73 10.76
CA CYS A 547 36.22 14.64 11.73
C CYS A 547 35.77 13.28 11.18
N GLY A 548 34.60 13.22 10.53
CA GLY A 548 34.06 11.99 9.95
C GLY A 548 34.96 11.39 8.87
N VAL A 549 35.41 12.21 7.92
CA VAL A 549 36.35 11.76 6.87
C VAL A 549 37.74 11.44 7.46
N GLY A 550 38.19 12.22 8.46
CA GLY A 550 39.43 11.96 9.18
C GLY A 550 39.46 10.58 9.84
N LEU A 551 38.34 10.15 10.44
CA LEU A 551 38.19 8.80 11.01
C LEU A 551 38.30 7.71 9.94
N VAL A 552 37.69 7.90 8.77
CA VAL A 552 37.81 6.93 7.66
C VAL A 552 39.26 6.82 7.20
N LYS A 553 39.95 7.95 7.02
CA LYS A 553 41.38 7.95 6.66
C LYS A 553 42.24 7.30 7.74
N ALA A 554 41.89 7.43 9.01
CA ALA A 554 42.60 6.76 10.10
C ALA A 554 42.45 5.23 10.03
N PHE A 555 41.24 4.72 9.75
CA PHE A 555 40.98 3.27 9.69
C PHE A 555 41.46 2.59 8.41
N MET A 556 41.42 3.29 7.27
CA MET A 556 41.76 2.71 5.96
C MET A 556 42.65 3.63 5.13
N LYS A 557 43.76 4.09 5.73
CA LYS A 557 44.68 5.09 5.16
C LYS A 557 45.15 4.81 3.73
N HIS A 558 45.61 3.59 3.46
CA HIS A 558 46.13 3.23 2.13
C HIS A 558 45.01 3.22 1.06
N PRO A 559 43.91 2.45 1.22
CA PRO A 559 42.77 2.52 0.30
C PRO A 559 42.19 3.92 0.13
N PHE A 560 42.11 4.70 1.21
CA PHE A 560 41.59 6.07 1.17
C PHE A 560 42.40 6.96 0.22
N ASN A 561 43.73 6.93 0.34
CA ASN A 561 44.62 7.76 -0.47
C ASN A 561 44.68 7.28 -1.94
N SER A 562 44.62 5.97 -2.19
CA SER A 562 44.72 5.43 -3.56
C SER A 562 43.41 5.52 -4.35
N LEU A 563 42.25 5.54 -3.68
CA LEU A 563 40.92 5.46 -4.31
C LEU A 563 40.16 6.80 -4.37
N GLY A 564 40.87 7.91 -4.14
CA GLY A 564 40.32 9.27 -4.30
C GLY A 564 39.58 9.82 -3.08
N GLY A 565 39.71 9.23 -1.89
CA GLY A 565 39.29 9.82 -0.62
C GLY A 565 37.80 10.18 -0.46
N GLY A 566 36.93 9.73 -1.36
CA GLY A 566 35.51 10.13 -1.38
C GLY A 566 35.27 11.60 -1.72
N THR A 567 36.22 12.26 -2.38
CA THR A 567 36.14 13.68 -2.75
C THR A 567 35.19 13.94 -3.91
N ASN A 568 34.64 15.15 -3.99
CA ASN A 568 33.93 15.64 -5.15
C ASN A 568 34.91 16.35 -6.11
N SER A 569 34.77 16.08 -7.40
CA SER A 569 35.55 16.73 -8.47
C SER A 569 34.84 16.52 -9.80
N VAL A 570 35.16 17.30 -10.81
CA VAL A 570 34.57 17.10 -12.15
C VAL A 570 35.15 15.83 -12.78
N ALA A 571 34.26 14.90 -13.13
CA ALA A 571 34.62 13.66 -13.81
C ALA A 571 35.16 13.93 -15.23
N PRO A 572 36.10 13.12 -15.75
CA PRO A 572 36.59 13.26 -17.11
C PRO A 572 35.43 13.21 -18.13
N GLY A 573 35.45 14.10 -19.11
CA GLY A 573 34.40 14.20 -20.14
C GLY A 573 33.30 15.22 -19.83
N TYR A 574 33.28 15.83 -18.64
CA TYR A 574 32.33 16.88 -18.29
C TYR A 574 33.01 18.24 -18.15
N SER A 575 32.30 19.31 -18.54
CA SER A 575 32.76 20.69 -18.34
C SER A 575 32.45 21.17 -16.91
N LYS A 576 33.21 22.17 -16.41
CA LYS A 576 32.91 22.81 -15.12
C LYS A 576 31.50 23.44 -15.09
N GLY A 577 31.02 23.95 -16.22
CA GLY A 577 29.65 24.47 -16.36
C GLY A 577 28.59 23.38 -16.19
N THR A 578 28.82 22.20 -16.76
CA THR A 578 27.94 21.03 -16.59
C THR A 578 27.90 20.56 -15.13
N ALA A 579 29.07 20.48 -14.48
CA ALA A 579 29.15 20.13 -13.07
C ALA A 579 28.41 21.15 -12.18
N LEU A 580 28.59 22.45 -12.42
CA LEU A 580 27.88 23.50 -11.70
C LEU A 580 26.36 23.40 -11.90
N GLY A 581 25.89 23.20 -13.13
CA GLY A 581 24.46 23.02 -13.42
C GLY A 581 23.86 21.80 -12.73
N ALA A 582 24.57 20.67 -12.73
CA ALA A 582 24.13 19.46 -12.03
C ALA A 582 24.00 19.67 -10.52
N GLU A 583 24.96 20.35 -9.89
CA GLU A 583 24.94 20.66 -8.45
C GLU A 583 23.83 21.66 -8.08
N ILE A 584 23.55 22.65 -8.94
CA ILE A 584 22.43 23.59 -8.75
C ILE A 584 21.09 22.86 -8.76
N ILE A 585 20.83 22.05 -9.80
CA ILE A 585 19.56 21.34 -9.97
C ILE A 585 19.40 20.28 -8.86
N GLY A 586 20.45 19.52 -8.57
CA GLY A 586 20.43 18.52 -7.50
C GLY A 586 20.13 19.14 -6.13
N THR A 587 20.75 20.28 -5.82
CA THR A 587 20.48 20.98 -4.56
C THR A 587 19.10 21.64 -4.53
N PHE A 588 18.61 22.15 -5.68
CA PHE A 588 17.24 22.65 -5.79
C PHE A 588 16.23 21.56 -5.43
N VAL A 589 16.37 20.34 -5.98
CA VAL A 589 15.49 19.19 -5.68
C VAL A 589 15.51 18.85 -4.19
N LEU A 590 16.70 18.83 -3.58
CA LEU A 590 16.86 18.57 -2.15
C LEU A 590 16.16 19.65 -1.31
N VAL A 591 16.51 20.93 -1.51
CA VAL A 591 16.04 22.03 -0.65
C VAL A 591 14.55 22.30 -0.87
N TYR A 592 14.04 22.14 -2.09
CA TYR A 592 12.59 22.19 -2.36
C TYR A 592 11.83 21.09 -1.61
N THR A 593 12.37 19.87 -1.60
CA THR A 593 11.81 18.76 -0.80
C THR A 593 11.87 19.08 0.70
N VAL A 594 12.96 19.67 1.19
CA VAL A 594 13.06 20.11 2.60
C VAL A 594 11.96 21.10 2.95
N PHE A 595 11.74 22.13 2.13
CA PHE A 595 10.67 23.10 2.37
C PHE A 595 9.29 22.45 2.41
N SER A 596 9.01 21.57 1.44
CA SER A 596 7.75 20.83 1.39
C SER A 596 7.58 19.91 2.61
N ALA A 597 8.69 19.35 3.12
CA ALA A 597 8.72 18.47 4.28
C ALA A 597 8.74 19.20 5.64
N THR A 598 8.69 20.54 5.67
CA THR A 598 8.59 21.28 6.94
C THR A 598 7.21 21.08 7.57
N ASP A 599 7.14 20.67 8.83
CA ASP A 599 5.87 20.66 9.58
C ASP A 599 5.56 22.09 10.06
N PRO A 600 4.48 22.74 9.60
CA PRO A 600 4.15 24.08 10.09
C PRO A 600 3.82 24.06 11.58
N LYS A 601 3.33 22.94 12.13
CA LYS A 601 2.81 22.88 13.50
C LYS A 601 3.85 22.50 14.56
N ARG A 602 5.07 22.13 14.17
CA ARG A 602 6.07 21.57 15.10
C ARG A 602 7.43 22.22 14.88
N SER A 603 8.01 22.70 15.97
CA SER A 603 9.37 23.25 15.99
C SER A 603 10.31 22.38 16.82
N ALA A 604 11.60 22.45 16.51
CA ALA A 604 12.65 21.82 17.30
C ALA A 604 12.76 22.49 18.68
N ARG A 605 13.21 21.72 19.66
CA ARG A 605 13.20 22.09 21.07
C ARG A 605 13.72 23.51 21.34
N ASP A 606 12.91 24.30 22.04
CA ASP A 606 13.23 25.68 22.49
C ASP A 606 13.72 26.59 21.34
N SER A 607 13.15 26.44 20.14
CA SER A 607 13.51 27.23 18.95
C SER A 607 12.34 27.38 17.97
N HIS A 608 12.48 28.29 16.99
CA HIS A 608 11.52 28.46 15.88
C HIS A 608 11.83 27.58 14.65
N VAL A 609 12.84 26.71 14.73
CA VAL A 609 13.25 25.87 13.60
C VAL A 609 12.21 24.79 13.36
N PRO A 610 11.68 24.60 12.13
CA PRO A 610 10.65 23.60 11.87
C PRO A 610 11.18 22.17 11.99
N VAL A 611 10.33 21.24 12.45
CA VAL A 611 10.63 19.81 12.41
C VAL A 611 10.40 19.31 10.98
N LEU A 612 11.40 18.59 10.44
CA LEU A 612 11.38 18.07 9.07
C LEU A 612 10.87 16.63 9.02
N ALA A 613 10.09 16.29 7.99
CA ALA A 613 9.75 14.90 7.67
C ALA A 613 10.94 14.21 6.97
N PRO A 614 11.58 13.21 7.59
CA PRO A 614 12.90 12.73 7.15
C PRO A 614 12.88 11.85 5.90
N LEU A 615 11.79 11.10 5.67
CA LEU A 615 11.72 10.10 4.59
C LEU A 615 11.79 10.74 3.19
N PRO A 616 10.97 11.76 2.84
CA PRO A 616 11.09 12.43 1.55
C PRO A 616 12.47 13.06 1.32
N ILE A 617 13.08 13.63 2.37
CA ILE A 617 14.39 14.29 2.29
C ILE A 617 15.48 13.26 1.97
N GLY A 618 15.50 12.12 2.66
CA GLY A 618 16.44 11.04 2.36
C GLY A 618 16.28 10.49 0.94
N PHE A 619 15.04 10.33 0.47
CA PHE A 619 14.76 9.92 -0.91
C PHE A 619 15.19 10.96 -1.96
N ALA A 620 15.03 12.25 -1.69
CA ALA A 620 15.52 13.29 -2.59
C ALA A 620 17.05 13.22 -2.73
N VAL A 621 17.77 13.04 -1.63
CA VAL A 621 19.22 12.82 -1.66
C VAL A 621 19.57 11.57 -2.45
N PHE A 622 18.89 10.44 -2.20
CA PHE A 622 19.09 9.19 -2.93
C PHE A 622 18.92 9.35 -4.45
N MET A 623 17.81 9.97 -4.89
CA MET A 623 17.50 10.15 -6.31
C MET A 623 18.53 11.07 -7.01
N VAL A 624 18.94 12.14 -6.34
CA VAL A 624 19.98 13.02 -6.89
C VAL A 624 21.29 12.25 -7.04
N HIS A 625 21.67 11.42 -6.07
CA HIS A 625 22.89 10.60 -6.17
C HIS A 625 22.86 9.63 -7.37
N LEU A 626 21.73 8.99 -7.66
CA LEU A 626 21.60 8.13 -8.84
C LEU A 626 21.92 8.88 -10.16
N ALA A 627 21.53 10.16 -10.24
CA ALA A 627 21.73 10.98 -11.44
C ALA A 627 23.10 11.67 -11.49
N THR A 628 23.64 12.13 -10.36
CA THR A 628 24.82 13.03 -10.35
C THR A 628 26.13 12.37 -9.91
N ILE A 629 26.11 11.12 -9.43
CA ILE A 629 27.36 10.38 -9.13
C ILE A 629 28.31 10.34 -10.34
N PRO A 630 27.87 10.07 -11.58
CA PRO A 630 28.77 10.01 -12.73
C PRO A 630 29.44 11.34 -13.10
N ILE A 631 28.85 12.48 -12.70
CA ILE A 631 29.32 13.82 -13.11
C ILE A 631 30.31 14.38 -12.08
N THR A 632 29.95 14.36 -10.80
CA THR A 632 30.70 15.03 -9.72
C THR A 632 30.96 14.14 -8.49
N GLY A 633 30.47 12.90 -8.50
CA GLY A 633 30.34 12.08 -7.30
C GLY A 633 29.24 12.56 -6.33
N THR A 634 28.42 13.53 -6.76
CA THR A 634 27.35 14.22 -6.01
C THR A 634 27.83 14.98 -4.79
N GLY A 635 27.83 16.31 -4.88
CA GLY A 635 28.10 17.22 -3.77
C GLY A 635 26.83 17.48 -2.97
N ILE A 636 25.98 18.38 -3.48
CA ILE A 636 24.73 18.96 -2.94
C ILE A 636 24.75 19.38 -1.46
N ASN A 637 25.93 19.34 -0.85
CA ASN A 637 26.21 19.58 0.56
C ASN A 637 27.63 20.13 0.70
N PRO A 638 27.78 21.45 0.92
CA PRO A 638 29.09 22.08 1.02
C PRO A 638 29.98 21.53 2.14
N ALA A 639 29.41 21.15 3.30
CA ALA A 639 30.18 20.56 4.40
C ALA A 639 30.75 19.19 4.03
N ARG A 640 29.97 18.35 3.34
CA ARG A 640 30.41 17.05 2.83
C ARG A 640 31.55 17.18 1.83
N SER A 641 31.46 18.13 0.90
CA SER A 641 32.51 18.35 -0.09
C SER A 641 33.77 18.93 0.56
N PHE A 642 33.60 19.91 1.46
CA PHE A 642 34.71 20.55 2.18
C PHE A 642 35.46 19.58 3.10
N GLY A 643 34.75 18.78 3.91
CA GLY A 643 35.39 17.80 4.81
C GLY A 643 36.23 16.77 4.06
N ALA A 644 35.77 16.32 2.89
CA ALA A 644 36.53 15.42 2.03
C ALA A 644 37.75 16.12 1.40
N ALA A 645 37.60 17.35 0.90
CA ALA A 645 38.69 18.13 0.32
C ALA A 645 39.82 18.40 1.33
N VAL A 646 39.47 18.79 2.57
CA VAL A 646 40.43 19.06 3.65
C VAL A 646 41.26 17.82 3.99
N ILE A 647 40.63 16.65 4.12
CA ILE A 647 41.33 15.44 4.57
C ILE A 647 42.12 14.76 3.45
N TYR A 648 41.62 14.83 2.20
CA TYR A 648 42.32 14.26 1.04
C TYR A 648 43.43 15.16 0.51
N ASN A 649 43.24 16.48 0.57
CA ASN A 649 44.22 17.54 0.30
C ASN A 649 45.03 17.36 -1.00
N LYS A 650 44.35 17.51 -2.14
CA LYS A 650 44.96 17.49 -3.49
C LYS A 650 44.57 18.74 -4.27
N GLU A 651 45.50 19.30 -5.04
CA GLU A 651 45.33 20.55 -5.79
C GLU A 651 44.09 20.53 -6.69
N LYS A 652 43.94 19.50 -7.54
CA LYS A 652 42.77 19.35 -8.42
C LYS A 652 41.43 19.40 -7.66
N ILE A 653 41.38 18.83 -6.44
CA ILE A 653 40.14 18.82 -5.64
C ILE A 653 39.84 20.23 -5.12
N TRP A 654 40.86 20.97 -4.70
CA TRP A 654 40.73 22.37 -4.28
C TRP A 654 40.34 23.29 -5.44
N ASP A 655 40.86 23.05 -6.65
CA ASP A 655 40.52 23.83 -7.86
C ASP A 655 39.04 23.71 -8.27
N ASP A 656 38.42 22.57 -7.99
CA ASP A 656 37.01 22.31 -8.28
C ASP A 656 36.10 22.60 -7.07
N GLN A 657 36.66 22.83 -5.88
CA GLN A 657 35.91 22.93 -4.62
C GLN A 657 34.87 24.06 -4.62
N TRP A 658 35.13 25.16 -5.32
CA TRP A 658 34.21 26.31 -5.38
C TRP A 658 32.84 25.93 -5.98
N ILE A 659 32.80 24.95 -6.91
CA ILE A 659 31.57 24.47 -7.55
C ILE A 659 30.62 23.91 -6.49
N PHE A 660 31.16 23.19 -5.51
CA PHE A 660 30.39 22.53 -4.44
C PHE A 660 29.98 23.47 -3.30
N TRP A 661 30.33 24.75 -3.38
CA TRP A 661 29.80 25.81 -2.53
C TRP A 661 28.80 26.68 -3.29
N VAL A 662 29.21 27.19 -4.46
CA VAL A 662 28.40 28.08 -5.29
C VAL A 662 27.16 27.36 -5.82
N GLY A 663 27.31 26.16 -6.38
CA GLY A 663 26.20 25.40 -6.94
C GLY A 663 25.10 25.14 -5.89
N PRO A 664 25.43 24.52 -4.74
CA PRO A 664 24.45 24.28 -3.71
C PRO A 664 23.77 25.52 -3.12
N PHE A 665 24.50 26.63 -2.92
CA PHE A 665 23.89 27.87 -2.43
C PHE A 665 22.94 28.51 -3.44
N VAL A 666 23.28 28.49 -4.73
CA VAL A 666 22.40 28.97 -5.80
C VAL A 666 21.15 28.09 -5.91
N GLY A 667 21.30 26.76 -5.86
CA GLY A 667 20.17 25.83 -5.87
C GLY A 667 19.24 26.01 -4.66
N ALA A 668 19.81 26.21 -3.47
CA ALA A 668 19.04 26.49 -2.25
C ALA A 668 18.29 27.83 -2.31
N LEU A 669 18.92 28.89 -2.84
CA LEU A 669 18.29 30.20 -3.06
C LEU A 669 17.10 30.09 -4.02
N ALA A 670 17.29 29.40 -5.15
CA ALA A 670 16.22 29.19 -6.12
C ALA A 670 15.05 28.40 -5.53
N ALA A 671 15.33 27.35 -4.74
CA ALA A 671 14.30 26.56 -4.06
C ALA A 671 13.52 27.37 -3.01
N ALA A 672 14.23 28.19 -2.22
CA ALA A 672 13.60 29.09 -1.26
C ALA A 672 12.69 30.11 -1.95
N ALA A 673 13.18 30.75 -3.01
CA ALA A 673 12.40 31.73 -3.77
C ALA A 673 11.16 31.11 -4.44
N TYR A 674 11.33 29.93 -5.05
CA TYR A 674 10.24 29.19 -5.68
C TYR A 674 9.15 28.79 -4.67
N HIS A 675 9.55 28.18 -3.54
CA HIS A 675 8.59 27.74 -2.54
C HIS A 675 7.86 28.91 -1.86
N GLN A 676 8.58 29.97 -1.51
CA GLN A 676 8.05 31.06 -0.71
C GLN A 676 7.27 32.10 -1.53
N TYR A 677 7.76 32.49 -2.70
CA TYR A 677 7.17 33.58 -3.48
C TYR A 677 6.32 33.10 -4.64
N ILE A 678 6.72 32.03 -5.33
CA ILE A 678 5.99 31.51 -6.50
C ILE A 678 4.82 30.64 -6.05
N LEU A 679 5.08 29.60 -5.25
CA LEU A 679 4.03 28.70 -4.76
C LEU A 679 3.23 29.28 -3.59
N ARG A 680 3.81 30.23 -2.84
CA ARG A 680 3.27 30.74 -1.56
C ARG A 680 2.86 29.61 -0.60
N ALA A 681 3.61 28.50 -0.61
CA ALA A 681 3.27 27.27 0.10
C ALA A 681 3.75 27.25 1.56
N ALA A 682 4.12 28.41 2.13
CA ALA A 682 4.59 28.49 3.51
C ALA A 682 3.58 27.93 4.54
N ALA A 683 2.28 27.99 4.22
CA ALA A 683 1.17 27.50 5.04
C ALA A 683 0.71 26.06 4.70
N ILE A 684 1.31 25.41 3.70
CA ILE A 684 0.87 24.08 3.23
C ILE A 684 1.72 23.00 3.91
N LYS A 685 1.06 22.14 4.70
CA LYS A 685 1.66 20.89 5.16
C LYS A 685 1.69 19.92 3.98
N ALA A 686 2.86 19.50 3.51
CA ALA A 686 2.90 18.28 2.71
C ALA A 686 2.44 17.15 3.63
N LEU A 687 1.36 16.47 3.23
CA LEU A 687 0.95 15.22 3.84
C LEU A 687 2.06 14.20 3.52
N GLY A 688 3.08 14.16 4.37
CA GLY A 688 4.06 13.10 4.36
C GLY A 688 3.30 11.78 4.38
N SER A 689 3.65 10.88 3.46
CA SER A 689 3.13 9.52 3.46
C SER A 689 3.23 9.00 4.90
N PHE A 690 2.12 8.51 5.44
CA PHE A 690 1.92 8.00 6.82
C PHE A 690 1.27 8.91 7.88
N ARG A 691 0.61 10.03 7.53
CA ARG A 691 -0.32 10.66 8.51
C ARG A 691 -1.49 11.40 7.87
N SER A 692 -2.64 10.73 7.78
CA SER A 692 -3.94 11.41 7.71
C SER A 692 -4.67 11.21 9.03
N ASN A 693 -4.61 12.22 9.90
CA ASN A 693 -5.61 12.36 10.95
C ASN A 693 -6.76 13.21 10.36
N PRO A 694 -8.02 12.77 10.46
CA PRO A 694 -9.17 13.47 9.93
C PRO A 694 -9.69 14.44 10.99
N THR A 695 -9.33 15.72 10.91
CA THR A 695 -10.04 16.83 11.58
C THR A 695 -9.47 18.12 11.03
N ASN A 696 -10.04 18.56 9.90
CA ASN A 696 -10.57 19.90 9.64
C ASN A 696 -11.17 19.90 8.23
#